data_AF-A0A918EI88-F1
#
_entry.id   AF-A0A918EI88-F1
#
_cell.length_a   1.000
_cell.length_b   1.000
_cell.length_c   1.000
_cell.angle_alpha   90.00
_cell.angle_beta   90.00
_cell.angle_gamma   90.00
#
_symmetry.space_group_name_H-M   'P 1'
#
loop_
_entity.id
_entity.type
_entity.pdbx_description
1 polymer ?
#
loop_
_entity_poly.entity_id
_entity_poly.type
_entity_poly.pdbx_seq_one_letter_code
_entity_poly.pdbx_strand_id
1 'polypeptide(L)'
;MNHSDHLALFDADVQCHRGIPSSSALEAAFPAVELSKIAENESWRKEVHRPATSTHKWWAKRLGSVFRGIIAAAVTEADGDALKTYSSATNLDGLVVLDPFAGSGTTVVEAAKMGASVIGSDINPVATLVQRQAVQQWDVSELRRAFKLVESQCREEIDRVHRTENGEPVLYYFWVTVAHCPNCEVSTRLFSTHVFSQHAYPKRVPEAQIVCPVCLDVQAGRYDFASAECRNGHKFERVGAVNRTQVTCANGHTSKVLDALKGKAPKREMYAKLVLGFDGKKRYEPINAFDRSLYAECVDLLQTNERDLVLPVGQLELGENTRQAMRWGFTEWRQFFNERQLYSLGLLGSAIRDVSAGDAEREALVALFSGTLEFNNMFCSFKGEGTGAVRHMFSHHILKPERTPLEAHPWGTPASSGSFSTLFRSRIIRAHDYKTDPFDQVLINGTVQRTTGLSVPFEGKPLDAWPEQGLRTRQIYIRNGDSSRTDLPSGSVDLIVTDPPYMDNVHYSELADFFHAWLMGMEPFSGYPSFSQTTRRMEEVQSADPRQFGDAISRVWEECERILKPGGLLAFTFHQARLTGWVSLVEALTNAGLGVTAIQPIKGEMSTSVTKGGSEPSNLDSIIVCRKRKEIPPGSNLPEAAAARGERLLRELQEAGIDVGVGDVKSVIRGHVLATYTLGQGLTLSDLSELAESLTSRSVVRLCSASVSS
;
A
#
# COMPACT_ATOMS: atom_id res chain seq x y z
N MET A 1 -27.64 -13.20 -22.26
CA MET A 1 -26.82 -13.66 -23.41
C MET A 1 -26.08 -14.90 -22.94
N ASN A 2 -26.12 -16.00 -23.70
CA ASN A 2 -25.58 -17.29 -23.28
C ASN A 2 -24.05 -17.30 -23.29
N HIS A 3 -23.48 -18.10 -22.37
CA HIS A 3 -22.04 -18.23 -22.09
C HIS A 3 -21.18 -18.63 -23.32
N SER A 4 -21.80 -19.19 -24.36
CA SER A 4 -21.16 -19.63 -25.61
C SER A 4 -20.83 -18.50 -26.58
N ASP A 5 -21.52 -17.36 -26.51
CA ASP A 5 -21.40 -16.30 -27.52
C ASP A 5 -20.27 -15.31 -27.19
N HIS A 6 -19.75 -15.31 -25.96
CA HIS A 6 -18.59 -14.50 -25.58
C HIS A 6 -17.26 -15.07 -26.06
N LEU A 7 -17.18 -16.38 -26.34
CA LEU A 7 -15.97 -17.02 -26.88
C LEU A 7 -15.78 -16.75 -28.39
N ALA A 8 -16.86 -16.42 -29.11
CA ALA A 8 -16.84 -16.25 -30.57
C ALA A 8 -16.39 -14.85 -31.07
N LEU A 9 -16.08 -13.91 -30.16
CA LEU A 9 -15.56 -12.57 -30.51
C LEU A 9 -14.02 -12.47 -30.43
N PHE A 10 -13.31 -13.56 -30.13
CA PHE A 10 -11.87 -13.57 -29.85
C PHE A 10 -10.98 -14.21 -30.95
N ASP A 11 -11.53 -14.57 -32.11
CA ASP A 11 -10.95 -15.69 -32.89
C ASP A 11 -10.03 -15.32 -34.08
N ALA A 12 -9.36 -14.16 -34.11
CA ALA A 12 -8.38 -13.87 -35.16
C ALA A 12 -7.04 -13.24 -34.70
N ASP A 13 -7.00 -12.46 -33.62
CA ASP A 13 -5.81 -11.67 -33.23
C ASP A 13 -5.27 -11.96 -31.81
N VAL A 14 -5.75 -13.00 -31.12
CA VAL A 14 -5.28 -13.34 -29.76
C VAL A 14 -3.95 -14.11 -29.81
N GLN A 15 -2.94 -13.60 -29.13
CA GLN A 15 -1.65 -14.27 -29.00
C GLN A 15 -1.72 -15.35 -27.92
N CYS A 16 -1.56 -16.61 -28.34
CA CYS A 16 -1.60 -17.75 -27.43
C CYS A 16 -0.17 -18.21 -27.08
N HIS A 17 0.15 -18.25 -25.79
CA HIS A 17 1.43 -18.76 -25.28
C HIS A 17 1.18 -19.96 -24.38
N ARG A 18 1.88 -21.07 -24.64
CA ARG A 18 1.66 -22.37 -23.96
C ARG A 18 2.83 -22.81 -23.08
N GLY A 19 3.90 -22.01 -23.01
CA GLY A 19 5.13 -22.35 -22.33
C GLY A 19 6.02 -21.13 -22.13
N ILE A 20 7.03 -21.30 -21.29
CA ILE A 20 8.15 -20.35 -21.19
C ILE A 20 9.20 -20.75 -22.24
N PRO A 21 9.62 -19.84 -23.13
CA PRO A 21 10.68 -20.09 -24.10
C PRO A 21 12.00 -20.52 -23.44
N SER A 22 12.85 -21.24 -24.18
CA SER A 22 14.21 -21.57 -23.72
C SER A 22 15.09 -20.32 -23.55
N SER A 23 14.78 -19.26 -24.29
CA SER A 23 15.35 -17.92 -24.14
C SER A 23 14.24 -16.91 -24.39
N SER A 24 13.90 -16.13 -23.37
CA SER A 24 12.77 -15.18 -23.44
C SER A 24 13.21 -13.76 -23.79
N ALA A 25 12.28 -12.93 -24.26
CA ALA A 25 12.51 -11.50 -24.44
C ALA A 25 12.82 -10.81 -23.09
N LEU A 26 12.32 -11.32 -21.96
CA LEU A 26 12.70 -10.82 -20.64
C LEU A 26 14.20 -10.99 -20.37
N GLU A 27 14.84 -11.99 -20.95
CA GLU A 27 16.28 -12.25 -20.82
C GLU A 27 17.12 -11.47 -21.85
N ALA A 28 16.58 -11.21 -23.04
CA ALA A 28 17.36 -10.72 -24.18
C ALA A 28 16.99 -9.29 -24.65
N ALA A 29 15.72 -8.92 -24.60
CA ALA A 29 15.16 -7.76 -25.30
C ALA A 29 13.94 -7.16 -24.56
N PHE A 30 14.09 -6.87 -23.26
CA PHE A 30 13.00 -6.30 -22.47
C PHE A 30 12.69 -4.85 -22.88
N PRO A 31 11.43 -4.49 -23.19
CA PRO A 31 11.07 -3.14 -23.67
C PRO A 31 10.99 -2.13 -22.52
N ALA A 32 12.12 -1.89 -21.86
CA ALA A 32 12.22 -1.10 -20.64
C ALA A 32 11.81 0.38 -20.84
N VAL A 33 12.10 0.95 -22.01
CA VAL A 33 11.83 2.36 -22.32
C VAL A 33 10.33 2.62 -22.36
N GLU A 34 9.59 1.85 -23.17
CA GLU A 34 8.15 2.02 -23.36
C GLU A 34 7.39 1.68 -22.08
N LEU A 35 7.76 0.59 -21.42
CA LEU A 35 7.14 0.19 -20.15
C LEU A 35 7.40 1.21 -19.04
N SER A 36 8.56 1.86 -19.01
CA SER A 36 8.85 2.93 -18.05
C SER A 36 7.96 4.15 -18.24
N LYS A 37 7.68 4.54 -19.49
CA LYS A 37 6.75 5.65 -19.79
C LYS A 37 5.31 5.33 -19.35
N ILE A 38 4.88 4.10 -19.58
CA ILE A 38 3.56 3.64 -19.12
C ILE A 38 3.50 3.61 -17.58
N ALA A 39 4.53 3.05 -16.95
CA ALA A 39 4.65 2.94 -15.49
C ALA A 39 4.66 4.29 -14.79
N GLU A 40 5.37 5.28 -15.34
CA GLU A 40 5.35 6.64 -14.83
C GLU A 40 3.94 7.23 -14.87
N ASN A 41 3.21 7.07 -15.97
CA ASN A 41 1.83 7.54 -16.07
C ASN A 41 0.90 6.84 -15.06
N GLU A 42 1.04 5.53 -14.89
CA GLU A 42 0.28 4.75 -13.90
C GLU A 42 0.52 5.25 -12.46
N SER A 43 1.77 5.59 -12.14
CA SER A 43 2.21 5.92 -10.77
C SER A 43 1.48 7.13 -10.16
N TRP A 44 0.97 8.04 -10.99
CA TRP A 44 0.25 9.23 -10.53
C TRP A 44 -1.11 8.92 -9.90
N ARG A 45 -1.83 7.90 -10.40
CA ARG A 45 -3.19 7.55 -9.97
C ARG A 45 -3.47 6.05 -10.01
N LYS A 46 -2.70 5.28 -9.23
CA LYS A 46 -2.80 3.82 -9.16
C LYS A 46 -4.22 3.31 -8.86
N GLU A 47 -5.00 4.03 -8.07
CA GLU A 47 -6.38 3.68 -7.72
C GLU A 47 -7.38 3.81 -8.88
N VAL A 48 -7.00 4.55 -9.91
CA VAL A 48 -7.79 4.69 -11.15
C VAL A 48 -7.29 3.74 -12.23
N HIS A 49 -5.98 3.49 -12.29
CA HIS A 49 -5.36 2.66 -13.32
C HIS A 49 -5.31 1.17 -12.97
N ARG A 50 -5.28 0.83 -11.68
CA ARG A 50 -5.37 -0.54 -11.15
C ARG A 50 -6.35 -0.61 -9.96
N PRO A 51 -7.67 -0.52 -10.22
CA PRO A 51 -8.69 -0.51 -9.18
C PRO A 51 -8.76 -1.80 -8.36
N ALA A 52 -8.57 -2.97 -8.99
CA ALA A 52 -8.63 -4.27 -8.33
C ALA A 52 -7.68 -4.37 -7.12
N THR A 53 -6.43 -3.93 -7.26
CA THR A 53 -5.44 -3.92 -6.16
C THR A 53 -5.56 -2.70 -5.25
N SER A 54 -6.63 -1.89 -5.38
CA SER A 54 -6.87 -0.64 -4.62
C SER A 54 -8.13 -0.68 -3.75
N THR A 55 -8.69 -1.87 -3.53
CA THR A 55 -9.85 -2.10 -2.66
C THR A 55 -9.54 -1.78 -1.20
N HIS A 56 -8.32 -2.09 -0.76
CA HIS A 56 -7.80 -1.87 0.58
C HIS A 56 -6.39 -1.25 0.55
N LYS A 57 -5.95 -0.68 1.68
CA LYS A 57 -4.57 -0.21 1.84
C LYS A 57 -3.62 -1.39 2.04
N TRP A 58 -2.61 -1.48 1.20
CA TRP A 58 -1.39 -2.24 1.46
C TRP A 58 -0.21 -1.37 1.03
N TRP A 59 0.91 -1.45 1.74
CA TRP A 59 2.03 -0.52 1.57
C TRP A 59 2.99 -0.90 0.45
N ALA A 60 3.18 -2.20 0.20
CA ALA A 60 3.98 -2.72 -0.90
C ALA A 60 3.13 -2.84 -2.17
N LYS A 61 2.93 -1.74 -2.91
CA LYS A 61 2.10 -1.73 -4.11
C LYS A 61 2.87 -1.31 -5.36
N ARG A 62 3.32 -2.30 -6.11
CA ARG A 62 4.01 -2.14 -7.39
C ARG A 62 3.07 -1.79 -8.55
N LEU A 63 3.68 -1.32 -9.63
CA LEU A 63 3.01 -0.85 -10.84
C LEU A 63 2.59 -2.05 -11.70
N GLY A 64 1.30 -2.15 -11.99
CA GLY A 64 0.73 -3.24 -12.77
C GLY A 64 1.29 -3.28 -14.19
N SER A 65 1.58 -2.13 -14.80
CA SER A 65 2.22 -2.08 -16.12
C SER A 65 3.60 -2.75 -16.15
N VAL A 66 4.40 -2.61 -15.09
CA VAL A 66 5.72 -3.25 -14.98
C VAL A 66 5.54 -4.77 -14.89
N PHE A 67 4.65 -5.24 -14.02
CA PHE A 67 4.43 -6.67 -13.79
C PHE A 67 3.79 -7.37 -14.99
N ARG A 68 2.81 -6.73 -15.66
CA ARG A 68 2.31 -7.19 -16.95
C ARG A 68 3.43 -7.24 -18.00
N GLY A 69 4.31 -6.25 -18.02
CA GLY A 69 5.48 -6.22 -18.90
C GLY A 69 6.45 -7.37 -18.66
N ILE A 70 6.74 -7.69 -17.39
CA ILE A 70 7.57 -8.86 -17.01
C ILE A 70 6.94 -10.15 -17.54
N ILE A 71 5.64 -10.35 -17.30
CA ILE A 71 4.91 -11.56 -17.74
C ILE A 71 4.91 -11.65 -19.27
N ALA A 72 4.57 -10.56 -19.97
CA ALA A 72 4.55 -10.52 -21.44
C ALA A 72 5.93 -10.83 -22.05
N ALA A 73 7.00 -10.27 -21.47
CA ALA A 73 8.35 -10.53 -21.94
C ALA A 73 8.84 -11.95 -21.59
N ALA A 74 8.40 -12.52 -20.46
CA ALA A 74 8.78 -13.87 -20.04
C ALA A 74 8.24 -14.96 -20.97
N VAL A 75 7.05 -14.74 -21.57
CA VAL A 75 6.41 -15.70 -22.48
C VAL A 75 6.73 -15.46 -23.96
N THR A 76 7.40 -14.35 -24.28
CA THR A 76 7.79 -14.00 -25.65
C THR A 76 9.19 -14.55 -25.95
N GLU A 77 9.40 -15.13 -27.13
CA GLU A 77 10.72 -15.58 -27.60
C GLU A 77 11.73 -14.43 -27.60
N ALA A 78 13.03 -14.73 -27.44
CA ALA A 78 14.09 -13.72 -27.30
C ALA A 78 14.19 -12.69 -28.44
N ASP A 79 13.85 -13.08 -29.67
CA ASP A 79 13.80 -12.23 -30.87
C ASP A 79 12.38 -11.72 -31.19
N GLY A 80 11.41 -12.06 -30.33
CA GLY A 80 10.02 -11.63 -30.46
C GLY A 80 9.76 -10.23 -29.89
N ASP A 81 8.61 -9.67 -30.26
CA ASP A 81 8.17 -8.34 -29.84
C ASP A 81 7.35 -8.42 -28.54
N ALA A 82 8.02 -8.31 -27.40
CA ALA A 82 7.37 -8.33 -26.09
C ALA A 82 6.44 -7.14 -25.85
N LEU A 83 6.69 -5.99 -26.50
CA LEU A 83 5.81 -4.82 -26.38
C LEU A 83 4.50 -5.07 -27.13
N LYS A 84 4.54 -5.76 -28.26
CA LYS A 84 3.34 -6.25 -28.95
C LYS A 84 2.58 -7.23 -28.07
N THR A 85 3.25 -8.18 -27.41
CA THR A 85 2.61 -9.11 -26.46
C THR A 85 1.94 -8.40 -25.29
N TYR A 86 2.59 -7.36 -24.75
CA TYR A 86 2.03 -6.52 -23.69
C TYR A 86 0.75 -5.79 -24.14
N SER A 87 0.76 -5.28 -25.37
CA SER A 87 -0.27 -4.39 -25.93
C SER A 87 -1.35 -5.08 -26.77
N SER A 88 -1.29 -6.42 -26.88
CA SER A 88 -2.27 -7.24 -27.60
C SER A 88 -3.12 -8.06 -26.63
N ALA A 89 -4.24 -8.61 -27.14
CA ALA A 89 -4.98 -9.64 -26.42
C ALA A 89 -4.11 -10.90 -26.34
N THR A 90 -3.83 -11.35 -25.12
CA THR A 90 -2.92 -12.47 -24.85
C THR A 90 -3.62 -13.52 -24.01
N ASN A 91 -3.42 -14.77 -24.36
CA ASN A 91 -3.95 -15.92 -23.63
C ASN A 91 -2.80 -16.84 -23.17
N LEU A 92 -2.66 -16.95 -21.84
CA LEU A 92 -1.69 -17.78 -21.14
C LEU A 92 -2.29 -19.09 -20.59
N ASP A 93 -3.40 -19.55 -21.17
CA ASP A 93 -4.08 -20.78 -20.80
C ASP A 93 -3.10 -21.97 -20.71
N GLY A 94 -3.05 -22.59 -19.53
CA GLY A 94 -2.18 -23.72 -19.21
C GLY A 94 -0.90 -23.35 -18.47
N LEU A 95 -0.56 -22.06 -18.38
CA LEU A 95 0.53 -21.58 -17.54
C LEU A 95 0.05 -21.32 -16.11
N VAL A 96 0.91 -21.67 -15.16
CA VAL A 96 0.76 -21.38 -13.73
C VAL A 96 1.78 -20.31 -13.34
N VAL A 97 1.27 -19.14 -12.90
CA VAL A 97 2.07 -18.02 -12.42
C VAL A 97 1.95 -17.89 -10.90
N LEU A 98 3.07 -17.77 -10.20
CA LEU A 98 3.12 -17.61 -8.74
C LEU A 98 3.72 -16.27 -8.33
N ASP A 99 3.13 -15.69 -7.28
CA ASP A 99 3.76 -14.65 -6.46
C ASP A 99 3.84 -15.11 -4.98
N PRO A 100 5.04 -15.43 -4.45
CA PRO A 100 5.25 -15.84 -3.06
C PRO A 100 5.23 -14.68 -2.06
N PHE A 101 5.16 -13.42 -2.51
CA PHE A 101 5.08 -12.22 -1.66
C PHE A 101 3.97 -11.30 -2.18
N ALA A 102 2.80 -11.88 -2.42
CA ALA A 102 1.79 -11.28 -3.26
C ALA A 102 1.24 -9.94 -2.72
N GLY A 103 1.27 -9.68 -1.40
CA GLY A 103 0.93 -8.39 -0.84
C GLY A 103 -0.46 -7.91 -1.22
N SER A 104 -0.55 -6.94 -2.14
CA SER A 104 -1.83 -6.42 -2.68
C SER A 104 -2.40 -7.20 -3.87
N GLY A 105 -1.64 -8.16 -4.41
CA GLY A 105 -2.03 -9.04 -5.51
C GLY A 105 -1.70 -8.52 -6.91
N THR A 106 -0.70 -7.63 -7.07
CA THR A 106 -0.35 -7.05 -8.39
C THR A 106 -0.04 -8.13 -9.42
N THR A 107 0.90 -9.03 -9.15
CA THR A 107 1.23 -10.13 -10.07
C THR A 107 0.01 -11.00 -10.38
N VAL A 108 -0.73 -11.37 -9.33
CA VAL A 108 -1.90 -12.24 -9.43
C VAL A 108 -2.95 -11.64 -10.36
N VAL A 109 -3.24 -10.34 -10.20
CA VAL A 109 -4.17 -9.59 -11.05
C VAL A 109 -3.69 -9.52 -12.50
N GLU A 110 -2.42 -9.18 -12.74
CA GLU A 110 -1.91 -9.02 -14.11
C GLU A 110 -1.81 -10.36 -14.85
N ALA A 111 -1.38 -11.43 -14.17
CA ALA A 111 -1.31 -12.77 -14.76
C ALA A 111 -2.71 -13.35 -15.05
N ALA A 112 -3.66 -13.19 -14.13
CA ALA A 112 -5.04 -13.65 -14.33
C ALA A 112 -5.70 -12.93 -15.53
N LYS A 113 -5.48 -11.62 -15.66
CA LYS A 113 -5.93 -10.82 -16.82
C LYS A 113 -5.33 -11.27 -18.15
N MET A 114 -4.17 -11.92 -18.14
CA MET A 114 -3.54 -12.50 -19.34
C MET A 114 -3.97 -13.96 -19.57
N GLY A 115 -4.89 -14.52 -18.77
CA GLY A 115 -5.42 -15.87 -18.95
C GLY A 115 -4.62 -16.98 -18.25
N ALA A 116 -3.65 -16.65 -17.39
CA ALA A 116 -2.92 -17.67 -16.63
C ALA A 116 -3.77 -18.22 -15.46
N SER A 117 -3.47 -19.44 -15.03
CA SER A 117 -3.81 -19.88 -13.67
C SER A 117 -2.80 -19.24 -12.71
N VAL A 118 -3.26 -18.78 -11.55
CA VAL A 118 -2.45 -17.94 -10.67
C VAL A 118 -2.44 -18.43 -9.24
N ILE A 119 -1.30 -18.26 -8.58
CA ILE A 119 -1.11 -18.54 -7.17
C ILE A 119 -0.61 -17.25 -6.50
N GLY A 120 -1.32 -16.79 -5.47
CA GLY A 120 -0.87 -15.71 -4.59
C GLY A 120 -0.65 -16.24 -3.18
N SER A 121 0.53 -16.03 -2.63
CA SER A 121 0.84 -16.38 -1.24
C SER A 121 1.33 -15.15 -0.48
N ASP A 122 0.82 -14.97 0.73
CA ASP A 122 1.37 -14.00 1.68
C ASP A 122 1.16 -14.52 3.10
N ILE A 123 2.15 -14.31 3.96
CA ILE A 123 2.10 -14.75 5.35
C ILE A 123 1.14 -13.88 6.19
N ASN A 124 0.91 -12.63 5.78
CA ASN A 124 0.07 -11.71 6.51
C ASN A 124 -1.42 -11.88 6.13
N PRO A 125 -2.32 -12.18 7.08
CA PRO A 125 -3.73 -12.45 6.79
C PRO A 125 -4.50 -11.21 6.29
N VAL A 126 -4.04 -9.99 6.60
CA VAL A 126 -4.61 -8.76 6.05
C VAL A 126 -4.25 -8.63 4.57
N ALA A 127 -3.00 -8.93 4.19
CA ALA A 127 -2.59 -8.99 2.78
C ALA A 127 -3.39 -10.03 2.00
N THR A 128 -3.60 -11.23 2.57
CA THR A 128 -4.43 -12.27 1.98
C THR A 128 -5.85 -11.75 1.72
N LEU A 129 -6.50 -11.07 2.68
CA LEU A 129 -7.80 -10.43 2.46
C LEU A 129 -7.76 -9.44 1.27
N VAL A 130 -6.73 -8.59 1.18
CA VAL A 130 -6.58 -7.64 0.07
C VAL A 130 -6.49 -8.37 -1.28
N GLN A 131 -5.67 -9.43 -1.36
CA GLN A 131 -5.50 -10.22 -2.59
C GLN A 131 -6.79 -10.88 -3.04
N ARG A 132 -7.52 -11.50 -2.10
CA ARG A 132 -8.82 -12.10 -2.39
C ARG A 132 -9.76 -11.08 -3.02
N GLN A 133 -9.85 -9.87 -2.47
CA GLN A 133 -10.69 -8.82 -3.04
C GLN A 133 -10.21 -8.30 -4.40
N ALA A 134 -8.90 -8.37 -4.67
CA ALA A 134 -8.32 -7.97 -5.93
C ALA A 134 -8.74 -8.88 -7.11
N VAL A 135 -9.06 -10.15 -6.84
CA VAL A 135 -9.32 -11.14 -7.89
C VAL A 135 -10.70 -11.80 -7.84
N GLN A 136 -11.32 -11.88 -6.65
CA GLN A 136 -12.62 -12.52 -6.46
C GLN A 136 -13.73 -11.79 -7.21
N GLN A 137 -14.49 -12.49 -8.04
CA GLN A 137 -15.68 -11.90 -8.65
C GLN A 137 -16.80 -11.76 -7.62
N TRP A 138 -17.60 -10.72 -7.75
CA TRP A 138 -18.78 -10.47 -6.91
C TRP A 138 -20.02 -10.39 -7.79
N ASP A 139 -21.15 -10.93 -7.32
CA ASP A 139 -22.45 -10.56 -7.86
C ASP A 139 -22.78 -9.15 -7.37
N VAL A 140 -22.81 -8.19 -8.30
CA VAL A 140 -23.03 -6.78 -7.96
C VAL A 140 -24.42 -6.51 -7.38
N SER A 141 -25.42 -7.31 -7.74
CA SER A 141 -26.77 -7.18 -7.20
C SER A 141 -26.78 -7.62 -5.75
N GLU A 142 -26.13 -8.74 -5.46
CA GLU A 142 -25.94 -9.26 -4.11
C GLU A 142 -25.09 -8.34 -3.25
N LEU A 143 -23.99 -7.82 -3.78
CA LEU A 143 -23.14 -6.86 -3.09
C LEU A 143 -23.90 -5.58 -2.73
N ARG A 144 -24.73 -5.07 -3.64
CA ARG A 144 -25.58 -3.90 -3.37
C ARG A 144 -26.66 -4.23 -2.34
N ARG A 145 -27.25 -5.43 -2.39
CA ARG A 145 -28.23 -5.90 -1.41
C ARG A 145 -27.61 -5.99 -0.02
N ALA A 146 -26.43 -6.59 0.11
CA ALA A 146 -25.66 -6.67 1.34
C ALA A 146 -25.32 -5.26 1.87
N PHE A 147 -24.84 -4.36 1.01
CA PHE A 147 -24.57 -2.96 1.39
C PHE A 147 -25.83 -2.26 1.93
N LYS A 148 -27.00 -2.50 1.31
CA LYS A 148 -28.29 -1.94 1.75
C LYS A 148 -28.79 -2.54 3.06
N LEU A 149 -28.52 -3.81 3.32
CA LEU A 149 -28.83 -4.43 4.59
C LEU A 149 -28.01 -3.77 5.71
N VAL A 150 -26.69 -3.65 5.51
CA VAL A 150 -25.79 -2.94 6.45
C VAL A 150 -26.27 -1.51 6.66
N GLU A 151 -26.61 -0.79 5.59
CA GLU A 151 -27.17 0.57 5.67
C GLU A 151 -28.40 0.62 6.58
N SER A 152 -29.36 -0.29 6.40
CA SER A 152 -30.60 -0.31 7.19
C SER A 152 -30.40 -0.64 8.67
N GLN A 153 -29.30 -1.32 9.01
CA GLN A 153 -29.03 -1.78 10.38
C GLN A 153 -28.30 -0.73 11.23
N CYS A 154 -27.42 0.08 10.62
CA CYS A 154 -26.55 0.97 11.41
C CYS A 154 -26.61 2.45 11.01
N ARG A 155 -27.02 2.79 9.78
CA ARG A 155 -26.84 4.16 9.26
C ARG A 155 -27.60 5.19 10.08
N GLU A 156 -28.87 4.93 10.40
CA GLU A 156 -29.71 5.90 11.11
C GLU A 156 -29.08 6.32 12.45
N GLU A 157 -28.57 5.35 13.20
CA GLU A 157 -27.91 5.59 14.49
C GLU A 157 -26.56 6.30 14.32
N ILE A 158 -25.76 5.92 13.32
CA ILE A 158 -24.49 6.60 13.02
C ILE A 158 -24.74 8.06 12.62
N ASP A 159 -25.74 8.33 11.76
CA ASP A 159 -26.13 9.68 11.34
C ASP A 159 -26.67 10.48 12.55
N ARG A 160 -27.41 9.83 13.47
CA ARG A 160 -27.94 10.45 14.70
C ARG A 160 -26.85 10.97 15.63
N VAL A 161 -25.74 10.25 15.77
CA VAL A 161 -24.63 10.65 16.65
C VAL A 161 -23.61 11.58 15.98
N HIS A 162 -23.77 11.89 14.69
CA HIS A 162 -22.93 12.81 13.91
C HIS A 162 -23.73 13.98 13.31
N ARG A 163 -24.47 14.68 14.15
CA ARG A 163 -25.32 15.80 13.72
C ARG A 163 -25.24 17.01 14.65
N THR A 164 -25.73 18.13 14.15
CA THR A 164 -26.04 19.31 14.98
C THR A 164 -27.37 19.13 15.69
N GLU A 165 -27.67 20.02 16.65
CA GLU A 165 -28.95 20.06 17.37
C GLU A 165 -30.16 20.16 16.42
N ASN A 166 -29.99 20.85 15.29
CA ASN A 166 -31.02 21.01 14.26
C ASN A 166 -31.06 19.85 13.25
N GLY A 167 -30.26 18.80 13.44
CA GLY A 167 -30.21 17.61 12.60
C GLY A 167 -29.34 17.72 11.35
N GLU A 168 -28.53 18.79 11.19
CA GLU A 168 -27.61 18.90 10.06
C GLU A 168 -26.41 17.97 10.23
N PRO A 169 -25.95 17.28 9.18
CA PRO A 169 -24.79 16.38 9.27
C PRO A 169 -23.51 17.12 9.68
N VAL A 170 -22.78 16.56 10.65
CA VAL A 170 -21.42 16.98 10.97
C VAL A 170 -20.45 16.10 10.19
N LEU A 171 -19.70 16.70 9.27
CA LEU A 171 -18.72 15.97 8.45
C LEU A 171 -17.49 15.58 9.29
N TYR A 172 -17.03 16.53 10.12
CA TYR A 172 -15.83 16.33 10.94
C TYR A 172 -15.93 17.06 12.27
N TYR A 173 -15.44 16.41 13.34
CA TYR A 173 -15.14 17.04 14.62
C TYR A 173 -13.63 17.22 14.77
N PHE A 174 -13.21 18.40 15.22
CA PHE A 174 -11.81 18.73 15.43
C PHE A 174 -11.46 18.62 16.91
N TRP A 175 -10.37 17.91 17.19
CA TRP A 175 -9.90 17.62 18.53
C TRP A 175 -8.53 18.21 18.76
N VAL A 176 -8.21 18.53 20.02
CA VAL A 176 -6.87 18.93 20.45
C VAL A 176 -6.43 18.10 21.64
N THR A 177 -5.20 17.62 21.62
CA THR A 177 -4.57 16.93 22.73
C THR A 177 -4.26 17.92 23.86
N VAL A 178 -4.47 17.46 25.10
CA VAL A 178 -4.22 18.22 26.33
C VAL A 178 -3.11 17.53 27.13
N ALA A 179 -2.08 18.30 27.48
CA ALA A 179 -0.96 17.84 28.32
C ALA A 179 -0.84 18.71 29.57
N HIS A 180 -0.16 18.21 30.61
CA HIS A 180 0.03 18.95 31.86
C HIS A 180 1.49 19.34 31.98
N CYS A 181 1.75 20.61 32.30
CA CYS A 181 3.12 21.09 32.49
C CYS A 181 3.84 20.29 33.59
N PRO A 182 5.02 19.70 33.33
CA PRO A 182 5.76 18.96 34.35
C PRO A 182 6.18 19.79 35.58
N ASN A 183 6.21 21.12 35.46
CA ASN A 183 6.69 22.02 36.50
C ASN A 183 5.58 22.63 37.36
N CYS A 184 4.43 22.94 36.76
CA CYS A 184 3.34 23.65 37.44
C CYS A 184 1.96 23.03 37.23
N GLU A 185 1.88 21.85 36.59
CA GLU A 185 0.67 21.07 36.32
C GLU A 185 -0.43 21.78 35.52
N VAL A 186 -0.19 23.00 35.04
CA VAL A 186 -1.19 23.73 34.25
C VAL A 186 -1.49 22.97 32.96
N SER A 187 -2.78 22.82 32.67
CA SER A 187 -3.28 22.20 31.45
C SER A 187 -2.93 23.05 30.24
N THR A 188 -2.39 22.42 29.19
CA THR A 188 -1.96 23.08 27.96
C THR A 188 -2.49 22.32 26.74
N ARG A 189 -3.22 23.02 25.88
CA ARG A 189 -3.73 22.50 24.60
C ARG A 189 -2.61 22.54 23.56
N LEU A 190 -2.37 21.42 22.88
CA LEU A 190 -1.20 21.23 22.02
C LEU A 190 -1.34 21.82 20.61
N PHE A 191 -1.91 23.02 20.48
CA PHE A 191 -1.95 23.74 19.21
C PHE A 191 -0.53 24.15 18.78
N SER A 192 -0.15 23.88 17.53
CA SER A 192 1.04 24.51 16.93
C SER A 192 0.75 25.89 16.36
N THR A 193 -0.50 26.11 15.97
CA THR A 193 -1.03 27.34 15.40
C THR A 193 -2.51 27.40 15.75
N HIS A 194 -3.04 28.61 15.89
CA HIS A 194 -4.47 28.84 16.08
C HIS A 194 -5.26 28.88 14.76
N VAL A 195 -4.58 28.76 13.61
CA VAL A 195 -5.21 28.49 12.30
C VAL A 195 -5.39 26.99 12.12
N PHE A 196 -6.63 26.50 12.07
CA PHE A 196 -6.92 25.07 11.94
C PHE A 196 -7.52 24.64 10.60
N SER A 197 -7.97 25.60 9.79
CA SER A 197 -8.34 25.39 8.39
C SER A 197 -7.87 26.59 7.56
N GLN A 198 -7.40 26.34 6.34
CA GLN A 198 -7.00 27.36 5.38
C GLN A 198 -7.07 26.80 3.95
N HIS A 199 -7.08 27.69 2.97
CA HIS A 199 -7.02 27.32 1.56
C HIS A 199 -5.70 26.61 1.20
N ALA A 200 -5.72 25.75 0.17
CA ALA A 200 -4.52 25.05 -0.32
C ALA A 200 -3.41 26.00 -0.81
N TYR A 201 -3.79 27.21 -1.25
CA TYR A 201 -2.89 28.28 -1.67
C TYR A 201 -3.10 29.52 -0.80
N PRO A 202 -2.67 29.50 0.47
CA PRO A 202 -3.02 30.53 1.45
C PRO A 202 -2.44 31.91 1.08
N LYS A 203 -1.30 31.95 0.37
CA LYS A 203 -0.72 33.19 -0.16
C LYS A 203 -1.60 33.90 -1.20
N ARG A 204 -2.47 33.14 -1.90
CA ARG A 204 -3.38 33.69 -2.93
C ARG A 204 -4.77 33.93 -2.35
N VAL A 205 -5.26 32.99 -1.54
CA VAL A 205 -6.56 33.07 -0.87
C VAL A 205 -6.29 32.98 0.63
N PRO A 206 -6.14 34.12 1.32
CA PRO A 206 -5.65 34.14 2.70
C PRO A 206 -6.71 33.77 3.74
N GLU A 207 -7.91 33.39 3.33
CA GLU A 207 -9.00 32.99 4.21
C GLU A 207 -8.64 31.75 5.03
N ALA A 208 -8.98 31.81 6.30
CA ALA A 208 -8.69 30.78 7.27
C ALA A 208 -9.75 30.71 8.37
N GLN A 209 -9.78 29.58 9.08
CA GLN A 209 -10.54 29.41 10.30
C GLN A 209 -9.60 29.38 11.49
N ILE A 210 -9.95 30.18 12.50
CA ILE A 210 -9.13 30.46 13.67
C ILE A 210 -9.87 29.97 14.91
N VAL A 211 -9.13 29.34 15.82
CA VAL A 211 -9.63 28.93 17.15
C VAL A 211 -9.02 29.81 18.24
N CYS A 212 -9.85 30.29 19.16
CA CYS A 212 -9.37 30.98 20.36
C CYS A 212 -8.74 29.98 21.34
N PRO A 213 -7.48 30.17 21.79
CA PRO A 213 -6.83 29.23 22.73
C PRO A 213 -7.47 29.19 24.12
N VAL A 214 -8.21 30.23 24.50
CA VAL A 214 -8.81 30.37 25.83
C VAL A 214 -10.19 29.71 25.86
N CYS A 215 -11.15 30.24 25.09
CA CYS A 215 -12.54 29.79 25.10
C CYS A 215 -12.93 28.81 23.99
N LEU A 216 -12.01 28.47 23.07
CA LEU A 216 -12.27 27.61 21.91
C LEU A 216 -13.34 28.13 20.94
N ASP A 217 -13.66 29.44 21.01
CA ASP A 217 -14.49 30.06 19.99
C ASP A 217 -13.83 29.97 18.61
N VAL A 218 -14.64 29.82 17.57
CA VAL A 218 -14.22 29.64 16.18
C VAL A 218 -14.69 30.82 15.36
N GLN A 219 -13.79 31.37 14.54
CA GLN A 219 -14.13 32.47 13.64
C GLN A 219 -13.35 32.40 12.33
N ALA A 220 -13.94 32.98 11.28
CA ALA A 220 -13.22 33.26 10.05
C ALA A 220 -12.19 34.38 10.28
N GLY A 221 -11.07 34.31 9.57
CA GLY A 221 -10.03 35.33 9.57
C GLY A 221 -9.02 35.09 8.48
N ARG A 222 -7.79 35.59 8.68
CA ARG A 222 -6.69 35.41 7.73
C ARG A 222 -5.67 34.41 8.26
N TYR A 223 -5.00 33.66 7.39
CA TYR A 223 -3.97 32.69 7.78
C TYR A 223 -2.71 33.36 8.37
N ASP A 224 -2.46 34.62 8.04
CA ASP A 224 -1.25 35.41 8.33
C ASP A 224 -1.46 36.47 9.43
N PHE A 225 -2.52 36.34 10.24
CA PHE A 225 -2.82 37.32 11.29
C PHE A 225 -1.70 37.46 12.32
N ALA A 226 -1.42 38.69 12.76
CA ALA A 226 -0.49 38.96 13.86
C ALA A 226 -1.16 38.77 15.22
N SER A 227 -2.34 39.37 15.39
CA SER A 227 -3.20 39.21 16.56
C SER A 227 -4.67 39.10 16.13
N ALA A 228 -5.47 38.41 16.93
CA ALA A 228 -6.90 38.29 16.77
C ALA A 228 -7.58 38.48 18.14
N GLU A 229 -8.80 38.98 18.11
CA GLU A 229 -9.70 39.01 19.27
C GLU A 229 -10.90 38.12 18.96
N CYS A 230 -11.23 37.23 19.88
CA CYS A 230 -12.41 36.38 19.74
C CYS A 230 -13.69 37.11 20.15
N ARG A 231 -14.86 36.54 19.83
CA ARG A 231 -16.16 37.13 20.19
C ARG A 231 -16.38 37.28 21.71
N ASN A 232 -15.61 36.55 22.51
CA ASN A 232 -15.62 36.62 23.97
C ASN A 232 -14.55 37.58 24.55
N GLY A 233 -13.89 38.39 23.72
CA GLY A 233 -12.94 39.42 24.16
C GLY A 233 -11.50 38.95 24.45
N HIS A 234 -11.19 37.66 24.28
CA HIS A 234 -9.82 37.17 24.43
C HIS A 234 -8.95 37.58 23.22
N LYS A 235 -7.82 38.22 23.50
CA LYS A 235 -6.77 38.55 22.51
C LYS A 235 -5.70 37.47 22.48
N PHE A 236 -5.28 37.08 21.28
CA PHE A 236 -4.27 36.03 21.10
C PHE A 236 -3.53 36.19 19.76
N GLU A 237 -2.38 35.53 19.67
CA GLU A 237 -1.54 35.52 18.47
C GLU A 237 -1.73 34.24 17.67
N ARG A 238 -1.14 34.17 16.47
CA ARG A 238 -1.23 32.98 15.60
C ARG A 238 -0.50 31.76 16.15
N VAL A 239 0.63 31.96 16.82
CA VAL A 239 1.50 30.88 17.30
C VAL A 239 0.83 30.15 18.46
N GLY A 240 0.78 28.83 18.40
CA GLY A 240 0.24 28.00 19.47
C GLY A 240 1.28 27.63 20.53
N ALA A 241 0.86 26.89 21.54
CA ALA A 241 1.71 26.45 22.65
C ALA A 241 2.85 25.49 22.23
N VAL A 242 2.82 24.93 21.00
CA VAL A 242 3.77 23.89 20.58
C VAL A 242 4.61 24.31 19.38
N ASN A 243 5.93 24.22 19.53
CA ASN A 243 6.89 24.37 18.44
C ASN A 243 7.70 23.07 18.29
N ARG A 244 7.54 22.39 17.14
CA ARG A 244 8.13 21.07 16.87
C ARG A 244 7.81 20.07 17.98
N THR A 245 8.80 19.76 18.83
CA THR A 245 8.71 18.78 19.92
C THR A 245 8.57 19.41 21.30
N GLN A 246 8.59 20.74 21.39
CA GLN A 246 8.54 21.51 22.63
C GLN A 246 7.15 22.12 22.84
N VAL A 247 6.67 22.10 24.07
CA VAL A 247 5.43 22.77 24.52
C VAL A 247 5.76 23.81 25.59
N THR A 248 5.19 25.00 25.45
CA THR A 248 5.28 26.09 26.42
C THR A 248 3.92 26.30 27.08
N CYS A 249 3.87 26.21 28.41
CA CYS A 249 2.63 26.38 29.16
C CYS A 249 2.31 27.86 29.41
N ALA A 250 1.10 28.16 29.92
CA ALA A 250 0.66 29.53 30.19
C ALA A 250 1.54 30.28 31.21
N ASN A 251 2.28 29.58 32.06
CA ASN A 251 3.22 30.18 33.02
C ASN A 251 4.65 30.34 32.46
N GLY A 252 4.86 30.04 31.17
CA GLY A 252 6.16 30.23 30.48
C GLY A 252 7.13 29.05 30.59
N HIS A 253 6.81 27.98 31.33
CA HIS A 253 7.65 26.79 31.36
C HIS A 253 7.64 26.05 30.02
N THR A 254 8.82 25.64 29.56
CA THR A 254 8.98 24.87 28.31
C THR A 254 9.50 23.46 28.62
N SER A 255 8.89 22.46 28.00
CA SER A 255 9.26 21.03 28.14
C SER A 255 8.99 20.28 26.85
N LYS A 256 9.53 19.05 26.69
CA LYS A 256 9.13 18.23 25.55
C LYS A 256 7.68 17.79 25.70
N VAL A 257 6.98 17.68 24.57
CA VAL A 257 5.59 17.20 24.54
C VAL A 257 5.46 15.84 25.23
N LEU A 258 6.40 14.92 25.00
CA LEU A 258 6.39 13.60 25.62
C LEU A 258 6.52 13.64 27.15
N ASP A 259 7.34 14.55 27.68
CA ASP A 259 7.52 14.73 29.12
C ASP A 259 6.22 15.25 29.76
N ALA A 260 5.53 16.18 29.09
CA ALA A 260 4.24 16.71 29.51
C ALA A 260 3.07 15.70 29.44
N LEU A 261 3.21 14.63 28.65
CA LEU A 261 2.26 13.52 28.58
C LEU A 261 2.50 12.46 29.67
N LYS A 262 3.68 12.44 30.30
CA LYS A 262 4.04 11.52 31.39
C LYS A 262 3.78 10.04 31.05
N GLY A 263 3.99 9.66 29.79
CA GLY A 263 3.80 8.28 29.30
C GLY A 263 2.35 7.77 29.33
N LYS A 264 1.36 8.66 29.47
CA LYS A 264 -0.07 8.29 29.44
C LYS A 264 -0.67 8.60 28.08
N ALA A 265 -1.60 7.74 27.63
CA ALA A 265 -2.39 8.00 26.44
C ALA A 265 -3.00 9.42 26.50
N PRO A 266 -2.93 10.21 25.42
CA PRO A 266 -3.24 11.63 25.51
C PRO A 266 -4.74 11.88 25.70
N LYS A 267 -5.09 12.74 26.67
CA LYS A 267 -6.45 13.28 26.78
C LYS A 267 -6.72 14.28 25.65
N ARG A 268 -7.97 14.36 25.21
CA ARG A 268 -8.36 15.20 24.07
C ARG A 268 -9.64 15.97 24.35
N GLU A 269 -9.77 17.15 23.74
CA GLU A 269 -10.95 18.02 23.82
C GLU A 269 -11.43 18.36 22.39
N MET A 270 -12.73 18.25 22.14
CA MET A 270 -13.33 18.81 20.93
C MET A 270 -13.32 20.35 21.00
N TYR A 271 -12.92 21.01 19.90
CA TYR A 271 -12.89 22.47 19.83
C TYR A 271 -13.66 23.07 18.65
N ALA A 272 -13.84 22.35 17.55
CA ALA A 272 -14.60 22.82 16.39
C ALA A 272 -15.31 21.67 15.68
N LYS A 273 -16.28 21.99 14.81
CA LYS A 273 -16.93 21.04 13.90
C LYS A 273 -17.12 21.66 12.51
N LEU A 274 -17.09 20.83 11.47
CA LEU A 274 -17.44 21.20 10.10
C LEU A 274 -18.81 20.60 9.76
N VAL A 275 -19.80 21.47 9.65
CA VAL A 275 -21.20 21.11 9.36
C VAL A 275 -21.45 21.19 7.86
N LEU A 276 -22.19 20.22 7.31
CA LEU A 276 -22.80 20.32 5.99
C LEU A 276 -24.25 20.78 6.17
N GLY A 277 -24.52 22.04 5.83
CA GLY A 277 -25.87 22.58 5.93
C GLY A 277 -26.85 21.92 4.96
N PHE A 278 -28.14 22.01 5.25
CA PHE A 278 -29.19 21.55 4.32
C PHE A 278 -29.19 22.34 2.99
N ASP A 279 -28.59 23.53 2.98
CA ASP A 279 -28.31 24.33 1.79
C ASP A 279 -27.12 23.83 0.95
N GLY A 280 -26.46 22.75 1.40
CA GLY A 280 -25.27 22.16 0.78
C GLY A 280 -23.96 22.90 1.08
N LYS A 281 -23.99 23.96 1.90
CA LYS A 281 -22.78 24.73 2.22
C LYS A 281 -22.09 24.19 3.46
N LYS A 282 -20.76 24.25 3.45
CA LYS A 282 -19.92 23.87 4.60
C LYS A 282 -19.76 25.05 5.54
N ARG A 283 -19.90 24.82 6.85
CA ARG A 283 -19.73 25.84 7.89
C ARG A 283 -18.89 25.32 9.04
N TYR A 284 -17.97 26.15 9.50
CA TYR A 284 -17.20 25.88 10.70
C TYR A 284 -17.92 26.46 11.91
N GLU A 285 -18.11 25.64 12.93
CA GLU A 285 -18.84 26.00 14.15
C GLU A 285 -18.03 25.61 15.40
N PRO A 286 -18.14 26.38 16.50
CA PRO A 286 -17.61 25.96 17.78
C PRO A 286 -18.42 24.79 18.36
N ILE A 287 -17.82 24.07 19.30
CA ILE A 287 -18.46 22.96 20.02
C ILE A 287 -19.37 23.51 21.13
N ASN A 288 -20.65 23.15 21.10
CA ASN A 288 -21.67 23.62 22.04
C ASN A 288 -22.05 22.54 23.08
N ALA A 289 -23.05 22.83 23.92
CA ALA A 289 -23.51 21.92 24.97
C ALA A 289 -24.17 20.65 24.41
N PHE A 290 -24.91 20.77 23.29
CA PHE A 290 -25.50 19.63 22.60
C PHE A 290 -24.42 18.65 22.12
N ASP A 291 -23.36 19.14 21.48
CA ASP A 291 -22.27 18.28 20.98
C ASP A 291 -21.58 17.48 22.12
N ARG A 292 -21.38 18.12 23.29
CA ARG A 292 -20.79 17.48 24.47
C ARG A 292 -21.72 16.43 25.06
N SER A 293 -23.02 16.73 25.12
CA SER A 293 -24.03 15.81 25.64
C SER A 293 -24.19 14.59 24.72
N LEU A 294 -24.22 14.80 23.40
CA LEU A 294 -24.28 13.73 22.42
C LEU A 294 -23.03 12.83 22.47
N TYR A 295 -21.84 13.42 22.71
CA TYR A 295 -20.63 12.62 22.92
C TYR A 295 -20.70 11.81 24.21
N ALA A 296 -21.17 12.38 25.31
CA ALA A 296 -21.35 11.65 26.58
C ALA A 296 -22.33 10.49 26.40
N GLU A 297 -23.42 10.69 25.67
CA GLU A 297 -24.36 9.62 25.31
C GLU A 297 -23.67 8.49 24.54
N CYS A 298 -22.76 8.80 23.61
CA CYS A 298 -21.99 7.78 22.89
C CYS A 298 -21.08 6.95 23.81
N VAL A 299 -20.54 7.55 24.89
CA VAL A 299 -19.76 6.82 25.90
C VAL A 299 -20.65 5.80 26.61
N ASP A 300 -21.85 6.21 27.03
CA ASP A 300 -22.81 5.33 27.72
C ASP A 300 -23.34 4.23 26.79
N LEU A 301 -23.63 4.56 25.53
CA LEU A 301 -24.06 3.61 24.51
C LEU A 301 -22.97 2.59 24.19
N LEU A 302 -21.71 3.01 24.07
CA LEU A 302 -20.58 2.11 23.87
C LEU A 302 -20.48 1.10 25.02
N GLN A 303 -20.56 1.57 26.27
CA GLN A 303 -20.48 0.70 27.45
C GLN A 303 -21.66 -0.27 27.53
N THR A 304 -22.87 0.21 27.21
CA THR A 304 -24.09 -0.61 27.29
C THR A 304 -24.12 -1.71 26.24
N ASN A 305 -23.63 -1.43 25.03
CA ASN A 305 -23.68 -2.34 23.89
C ASN A 305 -22.36 -3.09 23.63
N GLU A 306 -21.36 -2.93 24.51
CA GLU A 306 -19.99 -3.38 24.27
C GLU A 306 -19.86 -4.85 23.84
N ARG A 307 -20.72 -5.73 24.38
CA ARG A 307 -20.68 -7.16 24.12
C ARG A 307 -21.18 -7.54 22.72
N ASP A 308 -22.08 -6.74 22.16
CA ASP A 308 -22.71 -7.03 20.87
C ASP A 308 -21.92 -6.40 19.71
N LEU A 309 -21.15 -5.33 20.02
CA LEU A 309 -20.35 -4.58 19.07
C LEU A 309 -19.07 -5.33 18.67
N VAL A 310 -18.74 -5.30 17.38
CA VAL A 310 -17.38 -5.57 16.90
C VAL A 310 -16.49 -4.41 17.34
N LEU A 311 -15.46 -4.68 18.13
CA LEU A 311 -14.51 -3.68 18.64
C LEU A 311 -13.07 -4.13 18.41
N PRO A 312 -12.10 -3.20 18.34
CA PRO A 312 -10.70 -3.56 18.20
C PRO A 312 -10.20 -4.20 19.49
N VAL A 313 -9.52 -5.35 19.35
CA VAL A 313 -8.91 -6.08 20.46
C VAL A 313 -7.38 -6.16 20.29
N GLY A 314 -6.69 -6.52 21.37
CA GLY A 314 -5.24 -6.72 21.38
C GLY A 314 -4.42 -5.53 21.89
N GLN A 315 -3.22 -5.85 22.37
CA GLN A 315 -2.22 -4.90 22.85
C GLN A 315 -1.22 -4.52 21.74
N LEU A 316 -0.54 -3.40 21.89
CA LEU A 316 0.58 -3.02 21.04
C LEU A 316 1.83 -3.82 21.44
N GLU A 317 2.35 -4.60 20.51
CA GLU A 317 3.68 -5.21 20.65
C GLU A 317 4.80 -4.21 20.32
N LEU A 318 5.95 -4.37 20.97
CA LEU A 318 7.11 -3.52 20.73
C LEU A 318 7.67 -3.75 19.32
N GLY A 319 7.68 -2.70 18.51
CA GLY A 319 8.14 -2.75 17.11
C GLY A 319 8.63 -1.38 16.63
N GLU A 320 9.19 -1.31 15.42
CA GLU A 320 9.74 -0.05 14.87
C GLU A 320 8.67 1.04 14.71
N ASN A 321 7.51 0.68 14.16
CA ASN A 321 6.38 1.58 13.96
C ASN A 321 5.60 1.79 15.26
N THR A 322 5.31 0.73 16.01
CA THR A 322 4.50 0.79 17.24
C THR A 322 5.20 1.53 18.37
N ARG A 323 6.55 1.49 18.47
CA ARG A 323 7.33 2.27 19.45
C ARG A 323 6.96 3.75 19.48
N GLN A 324 6.64 4.34 18.32
CA GLN A 324 6.28 5.75 18.23
C GLN A 324 4.97 6.05 18.95
N ALA A 325 3.94 5.21 18.75
CA ALA A 325 2.68 5.30 19.48
C ALA A 325 2.89 4.99 20.98
N MET A 326 3.65 3.95 21.32
CA MET A 326 3.91 3.59 22.72
C MET A 326 4.61 4.71 23.51
N ARG A 327 5.50 5.49 22.89
CA ARG A 327 6.10 6.68 23.52
C ARG A 327 5.09 7.77 23.89
N TRP A 328 3.94 7.81 23.22
CA TRP A 328 2.81 8.67 23.55
C TRP A 328 1.85 8.04 24.56
N GLY A 329 2.21 6.88 25.13
CA GLY A 329 1.44 6.18 26.17
C GLY A 329 0.32 5.29 25.63
N PHE A 330 0.30 4.99 24.33
CA PHE A 330 -0.64 4.02 23.75
C PHE A 330 -0.17 2.59 24.03
N THR A 331 -1.05 1.75 24.55
CA THR A 331 -0.80 0.34 24.87
C THR A 331 -1.76 -0.60 24.15
N GLU A 332 -2.92 -0.11 23.70
CA GLU A 332 -3.98 -0.93 23.08
C GLU A 332 -4.47 -0.32 21.77
N TRP A 333 -4.85 -1.18 20.81
CA TRP A 333 -5.40 -0.73 19.52
C TRP A 333 -6.70 0.06 19.69
N ARG A 334 -7.49 -0.24 20.72
CA ARG A 334 -8.71 0.50 21.06
C ARG A 334 -8.46 1.99 21.33
N GLN A 335 -7.31 2.34 21.90
CA GLN A 335 -6.97 3.72 22.25
C GLN A 335 -6.68 4.62 21.02
N PHE A 336 -6.64 4.04 19.82
CA PHE A 336 -6.49 4.77 18.56
C PHE A 336 -7.79 5.46 18.13
N PHE A 337 -8.89 5.17 18.80
CA PHE A 337 -10.22 5.67 18.51
C PHE A 337 -10.78 6.41 19.73
N ASN A 338 -11.69 7.35 19.50
CA ASN A 338 -12.50 7.91 20.57
C ASN A 338 -13.80 7.09 20.76
N GLU A 339 -14.56 7.33 21.82
CA GLU A 339 -15.73 6.53 22.16
C GLU A 339 -16.85 6.60 21.11
N ARG A 340 -17.10 7.77 20.50
CA ARG A 340 -18.08 7.90 19.41
C ARG A 340 -17.65 7.14 18.15
N GLN A 341 -16.36 7.15 17.82
CA GLN A 341 -15.79 6.36 16.73
C GLN A 341 -15.93 4.86 17.02
N LEU A 342 -15.59 4.40 18.23
CA LEU A 342 -15.73 3.00 18.64
C LEU A 342 -17.19 2.53 18.55
N TYR A 343 -18.14 3.33 19.05
CA TYR A 343 -19.55 3.00 18.95
C TYR A 343 -20.02 2.92 17.50
N SER A 344 -19.71 3.93 16.68
CA SER A 344 -20.21 4.03 15.31
C SER A 344 -19.57 3.00 14.37
N LEU A 345 -18.25 2.80 14.47
CA LEU A 345 -17.55 1.76 13.74
C LEU A 345 -17.93 0.36 14.26
N GLY A 346 -18.22 0.21 15.55
CA GLY A 346 -18.68 -1.05 16.10
C GLY A 346 -20.07 -1.44 15.61
N LEU A 347 -21.00 -0.48 15.49
CA LEU A 347 -22.31 -0.72 14.87
C LEU A 347 -22.14 -1.16 13.41
N LEU A 348 -21.33 -0.44 12.65
CA LEU A 348 -21.05 -0.77 11.25
C LEU A 348 -20.38 -2.15 11.10
N GLY A 349 -19.37 -2.44 11.93
CA GLY A 349 -18.67 -3.71 11.94
C GLY A 349 -19.59 -4.89 12.29
N SER A 350 -20.48 -4.70 13.26
CA SER A 350 -21.47 -5.71 13.67
C SER A 350 -22.51 -5.96 12.58
N ALA A 351 -23.04 -4.88 11.98
CA ALA A 351 -23.95 -4.99 10.85
C ALA A 351 -23.34 -5.79 9.70
N ILE A 352 -22.05 -5.60 9.40
CA ILE A 352 -21.33 -6.38 8.37
C ILE A 352 -21.08 -7.82 8.83
N ARG A 353 -20.65 -8.03 10.08
CA ARG A 353 -20.43 -9.36 10.66
C ARG A 353 -21.66 -10.24 10.49
N ASP A 354 -22.84 -9.67 10.71
CA ASP A 354 -24.13 -10.35 10.77
C ASP A 354 -24.86 -10.40 9.41
N VAL A 355 -24.24 -9.93 8.32
CA VAL A 355 -24.78 -10.09 6.96
C VAL A 355 -24.85 -11.56 6.59
N SER A 356 -26.07 -12.03 6.28
CA SER A 356 -26.33 -13.42 5.87
C SER A 356 -26.30 -13.66 4.36
N ALA A 357 -25.97 -12.63 3.56
CA ALA A 357 -26.00 -12.66 2.10
C ALA A 357 -24.59 -12.71 1.51
N GLY A 358 -24.28 -13.79 0.78
CA GLY A 358 -23.08 -13.95 -0.07
C GLY A 358 -21.76 -13.88 0.69
N ASP A 359 -21.05 -15.02 0.81
CA ASP A 359 -19.76 -15.06 1.52
C ASP A 359 -18.73 -14.10 0.88
N ALA A 360 -18.72 -14.03 -0.45
CA ALA A 360 -17.77 -13.23 -1.21
C ALA A 360 -18.06 -11.72 -1.11
N GLU A 361 -19.35 -11.37 -1.12
CA GLU A 361 -19.85 -10.01 -1.02
C GLU A 361 -19.70 -9.47 0.41
N ARG A 362 -19.99 -10.29 1.43
CA ARG A 362 -19.70 -9.99 2.83
C ARG A 362 -18.20 -9.74 3.02
N GLU A 363 -17.33 -10.62 2.52
CA GLU A 363 -15.88 -10.46 2.59
C GLU A 363 -15.43 -9.11 1.98
N ALA A 364 -16.04 -8.69 0.86
CA ALA A 364 -15.81 -7.37 0.26
C ALA A 364 -16.21 -6.21 1.15
N LEU A 365 -17.34 -6.32 1.87
CA LEU A 365 -17.77 -5.31 2.84
C LEU A 365 -16.87 -5.28 4.08
N VAL A 366 -16.34 -6.43 4.53
CA VAL A 366 -15.34 -6.50 5.60
C VAL A 366 -14.05 -5.78 5.18
N ALA A 367 -13.55 -6.04 3.97
CA ALA A 367 -12.40 -5.34 3.42
C ALA A 367 -12.66 -3.83 3.26
N LEU A 368 -13.86 -3.43 2.83
CA LEU A 368 -14.26 -2.02 2.77
C LEU A 368 -14.26 -1.35 4.15
N PHE A 369 -14.81 -2.02 5.17
CA PHE A 369 -14.79 -1.55 6.55
C PHE A 369 -13.35 -1.35 7.03
N SER A 370 -12.50 -2.37 6.86
CA SER A 370 -11.08 -2.30 7.20
C SER A 370 -10.41 -1.11 6.50
N GLY A 371 -10.67 -0.89 5.21
CA GLY A 371 -10.14 0.25 4.47
C GLY A 371 -10.66 1.61 4.95
N THR A 372 -11.85 1.65 5.56
CA THR A 372 -12.46 2.86 6.15
C THR A 372 -11.75 3.28 7.45
N LEU A 373 -11.20 2.32 8.21
CA LEU A 373 -10.46 2.57 9.45
C LEU A 373 -9.25 3.49 9.24
N GLU A 374 -8.65 3.45 8.05
CA GLU A 374 -7.51 4.30 7.64
C GLU A 374 -7.81 5.81 7.80
N PHE A 375 -9.09 6.19 7.65
CA PHE A 375 -9.60 7.57 7.65
C PHE A 375 -10.42 7.93 8.89
N ASN A 376 -10.75 6.94 9.74
CA ASN A 376 -11.68 7.10 10.86
C ASN A 376 -11.03 6.65 12.16
N ASN A 377 -9.99 7.37 12.59
CA ASN A 377 -9.28 7.15 13.85
C ASN A 377 -8.67 8.47 14.35
N MET A 378 -8.15 8.48 15.56
CA MET A 378 -7.57 9.66 16.21
C MET A 378 -6.10 9.93 15.87
N PHE A 379 -5.60 9.30 14.80
CA PHE A 379 -4.31 9.60 14.15
C PHE A 379 -4.53 10.27 12.78
N CYS A 380 -5.78 10.49 12.37
CA CYS A 380 -6.10 11.30 11.20
C CYS A 380 -5.94 12.79 11.50
N SER A 381 -5.54 13.58 10.50
CA SER A 381 -5.44 15.05 10.60
C SER A 381 -6.17 15.73 9.44
N PHE A 382 -6.47 17.02 9.60
CA PHE A 382 -7.13 17.79 8.55
C PHE A 382 -6.13 18.27 7.50
N LYS A 383 -6.41 17.97 6.22
CA LYS A 383 -5.56 18.36 5.08
C LYS A 383 -5.89 19.77 4.57
N GLY A 384 -7.07 20.30 4.88
CA GLY A 384 -7.62 21.53 4.28
C GLY A 384 -8.81 21.24 3.37
N GLU A 385 -9.44 22.30 2.86
CA GLU A 385 -10.50 22.18 1.86
C GLU A 385 -9.91 21.96 0.46
N GLY A 386 -10.43 20.98 -0.29
CA GLY A 386 -9.88 20.56 -1.59
C GLY A 386 -10.14 19.07 -1.89
N THR A 387 -9.21 18.41 -2.59
CA THR A 387 -9.28 16.95 -2.85
C THR A 387 -8.98 16.14 -1.59
N GLY A 388 -10.06 15.75 -0.91
CA GLY A 388 -10.06 14.93 0.31
C GLY A 388 -9.68 15.74 1.55
N ALA A 389 -10.60 15.86 2.50
CA ALA A 389 -10.40 16.66 3.72
C ALA A 389 -9.54 15.94 4.78
N VAL A 390 -9.55 14.61 4.77
CA VAL A 390 -8.85 13.76 5.75
C VAL A 390 -7.46 13.41 5.23
N ARG A 391 -6.42 13.78 5.97
CA ARG A 391 -5.12 13.12 5.88
C ARG A 391 -5.17 11.87 6.73
N HIS A 392 -5.13 10.75 6.04
CA HIS A 392 -5.29 9.43 6.62
C HIS A 392 -4.04 8.99 7.41
N MET A 393 -4.20 8.05 8.35
CA MET A 393 -3.15 7.72 9.33
C MET A 393 -1.83 7.24 8.69
N PHE A 394 -1.91 6.52 7.56
CA PHE A 394 -0.75 5.93 6.89
C PHE A 394 -0.12 6.81 5.79
N SER A 395 -0.39 8.12 5.75
CA SER A 395 0.18 9.02 4.72
C SER A 395 1.71 9.10 4.76
N HIS A 396 2.33 8.70 5.87
CA HIS A 396 3.78 8.65 6.06
C HIS A 396 4.31 7.22 6.31
N HIS A 397 3.47 6.19 6.13
CA HIS A 397 3.80 4.78 6.40
C HIS A 397 4.32 4.50 7.83
N ILE A 398 3.84 5.26 8.82
CA ILE A 398 4.17 5.13 10.25
C ILE A 398 2.91 5.32 11.10
N LEU A 399 2.93 4.88 12.36
CA LEU A 399 1.89 5.18 13.36
C LEU A 399 2.24 6.48 14.08
N LYS A 400 1.85 7.62 13.50
CA LYS A 400 2.17 8.95 14.03
C LYS A 400 0.98 9.54 14.79
N PRO A 401 1.06 9.69 16.14
CA PRO A 401 0.03 10.37 16.90
C PRO A 401 -0.15 11.83 16.46
N GLU A 402 -1.40 12.26 16.30
CA GLU A 402 -1.74 13.63 15.96
C GLU A 402 -2.09 14.45 17.21
N ARG A 403 -1.55 15.68 17.26
CA ARG A 403 -1.85 16.64 18.34
C ARG A 403 -3.20 17.30 18.17
N THR A 404 -3.64 17.45 16.93
CA THR A 404 -4.95 17.99 16.57
C THR A 404 -5.67 17.00 15.67
N PRO A 405 -6.14 15.86 16.21
CA PRO A 405 -6.77 14.85 15.40
C PRO A 405 -8.11 15.29 14.82
N LEU A 406 -8.45 14.69 13.68
CA LEU A 406 -9.70 14.88 12.99
C LEU A 406 -10.54 13.62 13.12
N GLU A 407 -11.75 13.77 13.65
CA GLU A 407 -12.75 12.71 13.64
C GLU A 407 -13.68 12.93 12.45
N ALA A 408 -13.80 11.93 11.58
CA ALA A 408 -14.70 11.94 10.42
C ALA A 408 -15.97 11.13 10.70
N HIS A 409 -17.04 11.47 9.98
CA HIS A 409 -18.28 10.70 9.95
C HIS A 409 -18.06 9.33 9.26
N PRO A 410 -18.21 8.18 9.97
CA PRO A 410 -17.81 6.88 9.45
C PRO A 410 -18.65 6.37 8.26
N TRP A 411 -19.98 6.54 8.32
CA TRP A 411 -20.86 6.24 7.18
C TRP A 411 -20.66 7.23 6.03
N GLY A 412 -20.74 8.52 6.37
CA GLY A 412 -20.42 9.66 5.53
C GLY A 412 -21.53 10.13 4.60
N THR A 413 -21.28 11.29 3.99
CA THR A 413 -22.13 11.94 2.99
C THR A 413 -21.39 12.00 1.65
N PRO A 414 -22.03 12.41 0.54
CA PRO A 414 -21.31 12.68 -0.71
C PRO A 414 -20.19 13.73 -0.59
N ALA A 415 -20.20 14.57 0.44
CA ALA A 415 -19.15 15.56 0.71
C ALA A 415 -18.03 15.05 1.64
N SER A 416 -18.18 13.84 2.18
CA SER A 416 -17.20 13.20 3.05
C SER A 416 -16.04 12.61 2.25
N SER A 417 -14.88 12.49 2.90
CA SER A 417 -13.70 11.83 2.36
C SER A 417 -13.36 10.62 3.21
N GLY A 418 -13.13 9.45 2.59
CA GLY A 418 -12.68 8.25 3.30
C GLY A 418 -13.74 7.58 4.17
N SER A 419 -15.03 7.83 3.91
CA SER A 419 -16.15 7.20 4.62
C SER A 419 -16.62 5.91 3.94
N PHE A 420 -17.27 5.03 4.68
CA PHE A 420 -17.72 3.71 4.21
C PHE A 420 -18.52 3.80 2.90
N SER A 421 -19.53 4.69 2.85
CA SER A 421 -20.39 4.86 1.66
C SER A 421 -19.63 5.42 0.44
N THR A 422 -18.69 6.32 0.66
CA THR A 422 -17.87 6.90 -0.41
C THR A 422 -16.82 5.92 -0.94
N LEU A 423 -16.25 5.09 -0.05
CA LEU A 423 -15.27 4.07 -0.41
C LEU A 423 -15.92 2.87 -1.09
N PHE A 424 -17.18 2.53 -0.77
CA PHE A 424 -17.94 1.52 -1.52
C PHE A 424 -17.99 1.86 -3.02
N ARG A 425 -18.33 3.11 -3.36
CA ARG A 425 -18.38 3.55 -4.77
C ARG A 425 -16.99 3.67 -5.39
N SER A 426 -16.06 4.30 -4.69
CA SER A 426 -14.76 4.69 -5.26
C SER A 426 -13.71 3.57 -5.27
N ARG A 427 -13.86 2.55 -4.42
CA ARG A 427 -12.97 1.38 -4.35
C ARG A 427 -13.66 0.10 -4.80
N ILE A 428 -14.76 -0.29 -4.15
CA ILE A 428 -15.37 -1.61 -4.38
C ILE A 428 -16.08 -1.68 -5.74
N ILE A 429 -17.03 -0.78 -6.02
CA ILE A 429 -17.73 -0.79 -7.32
C ILE A 429 -16.75 -0.57 -8.47
N ARG A 430 -15.78 0.34 -8.33
CA ARG A 430 -14.75 0.53 -9.36
C ARG A 430 -13.89 -0.72 -9.58
N ALA A 431 -13.55 -1.47 -8.54
CA ALA A 431 -12.85 -2.74 -8.66
C ALA A 431 -13.73 -3.82 -9.32
N HIS A 432 -15.03 -3.85 -9.03
CA HIS A 432 -15.98 -4.74 -9.70
C HIS A 432 -16.04 -4.45 -11.21
N ASP A 433 -16.22 -3.19 -11.57
CA ASP A 433 -16.28 -2.76 -12.98
C ASP A 433 -14.99 -3.14 -13.70
N TYR A 434 -13.84 -2.91 -13.07
CA TYR A 434 -12.53 -3.30 -13.61
C TYR A 434 -12.37 -4.82 -13.77
N LYS A 435 -12.90 -5.62 -12.84
CA LYS A 435 -12.83 -7.08 -12.94
C LYS A 435 -13.75 -7.65 -14.02
N THR A 436 -14.82 -6.92 -14.36
CA THR A 436 -15.81 -7.31 -15.37
C THR A 436 -15.39 -6.88 -16.77
N ASP A 437 -14.87 -5.67 -16.92
CA ASP A 437 -14.33 -5.12 -18.17
C ASP A 437 -12.93 -4.54 -17.91
N PRO A 438 -11.89 -5.40 -17.88
CA PRO A 438 -10.55 -4.97 -17.57
C PRO A 438 -9.96 -4.11 -18.69
N PHE A 439 -9.22 -3.09 -18.27
CA PHE A 439 -8.44 -2.25 -19.16
C PHE A 439 -6.98 -2.18 -18.72
N ASP A 440 -6.13 -1.81 -19.67
CA ASP A 440 -4.70 -1.60 -19.49
C ASP A 440 -4.26 -0.28 -20.10
N GLN A 441 -3.03 0.12 -19.80
CA GLN A 441 -2.40 1.29 -20.39
C GLN A 441 -1.35 0.85 -21.40
N VAL A 442 -1.46 1.36 -22.63
CA VAL A 442 -0.55 1.04 -23.73
C VAL A 442 0.00 2.32 -24.34
N LEU A 443 1.17 2.21 -24.96
CA LEU A 443 1.80 3.32 -25.67
C LEU A 443 1.40 3.27 -27.15
N ILE A 444 0.58 4.23 -27.59
CA ILE A 444 0.15 4.35 -28.99
C ILE A 444 0.63 5.70 -29.52
N ASN A 445 1.46 5.68 -30.57
CA ASN A 445 2.04 6.87 -31.19
C ASN A 445 2.71 7.81 -30.16
N GLY A 446 3.43 7.23 -29.19
CA GLY A 446 4.13 7.97 -28.13
C GLY A 446 3.24 8.50 -27.00
N THR A 447 1.93 8.24 -27.02
CA THR A 447 1.00 8.67 -25.96
C THR A 447 0.47 7.47 -25.19
N VAL A 448 0.45 7.55 -23.86
CA VAL A 448 -0.13 6.51 -23.01
C VAL A 448 -1.65 6.62 -23.04
N GLN A 449 -2.31 5.56 -23.51
CA GLN A 449 -3.77 5.50 -23.64
C GLN A 449 -4.34 4.31 -22.88
N ARG A 450 -5.58 4.44 -22.41
CA ARG A 450 -6.33 3.34 -21.81
C ARG A 450 -6.97 2.52 -22.93
N THR A 451 -6.79 1.20 -22.90
CA THR A 451 -7.33 0.28 -23.89
C THR A 451 -8.03 -0.89 -23.20
N THR A 452 -9.23 -1.22 -23.66
CA THR A 452 -10.02 -2.41 -23.25
C THR A 452 -9.84 -3.55 -24.26
N GLY A 453 -10.27 -4.76 -23.91
CA GLY A 453 -10.20 -5.93 -24.81
C GLY A 453 -8.82 -6.60 -24.92
N LEU A 454 -7.81 -6.11 -24.19
CA LEU A 454 -6.47 -6.72 -24.10
C LEU A 454 -6.37 -7.81 -23.03
N SER A 455 -7.34 -7.85 -22.14
CA SER A 455 -7.30 -8.64 -20.90
C SER A 455 -8.62 -9.39 -20.75
N VAL A 456 -8.55 -10.60 -20.21
CA VAL A 456 -9.72 -11.42 -19.94
C VAL A 456 -10.39 -10.98 -18.63
N PRO A 457 -11.73 -10.98 -18.53
CA PRO A 457 -12.43 -10.77 -17.27
C PRO A 457 -12.02 -11.80 -16.20
N PHE A 458 -12.18 -11.42 -14.94
CA PHE A 458 -11.94 -12.32 -13.81
C PHE A 458 -13.10 -13.31 -13.70
N GLU A 459 -12.77 -14.58 -13.43
CA GLU A 459 -13.75 -15.66 -13.36
C GLU A 459 -13.67 -16.37 -12.00
N GLY A 460 -14.84 -16.62 -11.42
CA GLY A 460 -15.00 -17.51 -10.28
C GLY A 460 -14.52 -16.98 -8.93
N LYS A 461 -14.52 -17.88 -7.94
CA LYS A 461 -14.03 -17.62 -6.58
C LYS A 461 -12.61 -18.20 -6.43
N PRO A 462 -11.73 -17.54 -5.66
CA PRO A 462 -10.43 -18.11 -5.30
C PRO A 462 -10.60 -19.44 -4.58
N LEU A 463 -9.67 -20.36 -4.84
CA LEU A 463 -9.53 -21.59 -4.07
C LEU A 463 -8.80 -21.27 -2.76
N ASP A 464 -9.20 -21.97 -1.70
CA ASP A 464 -8.60 -21.84 -0.35
C ASP A 464 -7.63 -22.99 -0.02
N ALA A 465 -7.57 -24.01 -0.88
CA ALA A 465 -6.66 -25.15 -0.74
C ALA A 465 -6.20 -25.61 -2.13
N TRP A 466 -4.99 -26.19 -2.17
CA TRP A 466 -4.48 -26.80 -3.39
C TRP A 466 -5.37 -27.96 -3.86
N PRO A 467 -5.86 -27.95 -5.12
CA PRO A 467 -6.65 -29.06 -5.65
C PRO A 467 -5.78 -30.29 -5.92
N GLU A 468 -6.29 -31.49 -5.61
CA GLU A 468 -5.57 -32.77 -5.80
C GLU A 468 -5.02 -32.98 -7.22
N GLN A 469 -5.74 -32.47 -8.22
CA GLN A 469 -5.39 -32.61 -9.65
C GLN A 469 -4.53 -31.44 -10.19
N GLY A 470 -4.12 -30.51 -9.32
CA GLY A 470 -3.51 -29.25 -9.73
C GLY A 470 -4.52 -28.25 -10.29
N LEU A 471 -4.05 -27.03 -10.56
CA LEU A 471 -4.91 -25.96 -11.06
C LEU A 471 -5.38 -26.26 -12.48
N ARG A 472 -6.69 -26.15 -12.69
CA ARG A 472 -7.30 -26.09 -14.01
C ARG A 472 -7.08 -24.71 -14.62
N THR A 473 -7.41 -24.57 -15.90
CA THR A 473 -7.32 -23.33 -16.65
C THR A 473 -7.98 -22.16 -15.92
N ARG A 474 -7.23 -21.05 -15.79
CA ARG A 474 -7.68 -19.77 -15.22
C ARG A 474 -8.20 -19.85 -13.78
N GLN A 475 -7.80 -20.89 -13.03
CA GLN A 475 -8.07 -20.97 -11.60
C GLN A 475 -7.10 -20.11 -10.80
N ILE A 476 -7.61 -19.54 -9.71
CA ILE A 476 -6.89 -18.66 -8.80
C ILE A 476 -6.80 -19.37 -7.44
N TYR A 477 -5.59 -19.60 -6.95
CA TYR A 477 -5.34 -20.11 -5.60
C TYR A 477 -4.72 -19.01 -4.74
N ILE A 478 -5.39 -18.65 -3.63
CA ILE A 478 -4.89 -17.63 -2.70
C ILE A 478 -4.62 -18.28 -1.34
N ARG A 479 -3.38 -18.18 -0.88
CA ARG A 479 -2.92 -18.81 0.36
C ARG A 479 -2.49 -17.77 1.38
N ASN A 480 -2.91 -17.96 2.64
CA ASN A 480 -2.28 -17.31 3.78
C ASN A 480 -1.22 -18.26 4.39
N GLY A 481 0.06 -17.91 4.31
CA GLY A 481 1.10 -18.71 4.96
C GLY A 481 2.53 -18.41 4.52
N ASP A 482 3.47 -19.09 5.17
CA ASP A 482 4.90 -19.00 4.88
C ASP A 482 5.21 -19.53 3.48
N SER A 483 5.91 -18.73 2.68
CA SER A 483 6.32 -19.06 1.31
C SER A 483 7.64 -19.84 1.25
N SER A 484 8.32 -20.04 2.37
CA SER A 484 9.47 -20.94 2.49
C SER A 484 9.06 -22.42 2.58
N ARG A 485 7.77 -22.68 2.81
CA ARG A 485 7.20 -24.02 2.86
C ARG A 485 5.75 -23.99 2.35
N THR A 486 5.58 -24.33 1.08
CA THR A 486 4.27 -24.36 0.42
C THR A 486 3.69 -25.78 0.39
N ASP A 487 2.41 -25.87 0.08
CA ASP A 487 1.69 -27.11 -0.24
C ASP A 487 1.79 -27.48 -1.73
N LEU A 488 2.60 -26.75 -2.51
CA LEU A 488 2.71 -26.92 -3.95
C LEU A 488 3.63 -28.11 -4.32
N PRO A 489 3.24 -28.95 -5.28
CA PRO A 489 4.10 -30.01 -5.79
C PRO A 489 5.38 -29.46 -6.45
N SER A 490 6.46 -30.23 -6.46
CA SER A 490 7.68 -29.85 -7.17
C SER A 490 7.43 -29.75 -8.68
N GLY A 491 8.00 -28.75 -9.35
CA GLY A 491 7.78 -28.54 -10.79
C GLY A 491 6.32 -28.29 -11.18
N SER A 492 5.57 -27.54 -10.38
CA SER A 492 4.15 -27.21 -10.62
C SER A 492 3.93 -25.81 -11.19
N VAL A 493 4.93 -24.92 -11.13
CA VAL A 493 4.83 -23.50 -11.53
C VAL A 493 5.68 -23.22 -12.76
N ASP A 494 5.13 -22.53 -13.76
CA ASP A 494 5.84 -22.16 -15.00
C ASP A 494 6.66 -20.88 -14.83
N LEU A 495 6.07 -19.89 -14.16
CA LEU A 495 6.65 -18.56 -13.99
C LEU A 495 6.42 -18.05 -12.57
N ILE A 496 7.47 -17.58 -11.92
CA ILE A 496 7.39 -16.88 -10.64
C ILE A 496 7.68 -15.41 -10.92
N VAL A 497 6.75 -14.50 -10.60
CA VAL A 497 6.98 -13.05 -10.69
C VAL A 497 6.66 -12.43 -9.34
N THR A 498 7.60 -11.69 -8.75
CA THR A 498 7.40 -11.16 -7.39
C THR A 498 8.22 -9.91 -7.08
N ASP A 499 7.94 -9.32 -5.94
CA ASP A 499 8.71 -8.23 -5.35
C ASP A 499 8.91 -8.54 -3.86
N PRO A 500 10.04 -9.14 -3.49
CA PRO A 500 10.27 -9.54 -2.12
C PRO A 500 10.44 -8.33 -1.19
N PRO A 501 10.13 -8.47 0.11
CA PRO A 501 10.48 -7.46 1.10
C PRO A 501 12.00 -7.22 1.16
N TYR A 502 12.43 -5.97 1.39
CA TYR A 502 13.83 -5.60 1.55
C TYR A 502 14.15 -5.27 3.01
N MET A 503 15.43 -5.45 3.39
CA MET A 503 15.97 -5.24 4.75
C MET A 503 15.61 -3.88 5.39
N ASP A 504 15.50 -2.80 4.61
CA ASP A 504 15.24 -1.43 5.10
C ASP A 504 13.78 -0.96 4.89
N ASN A 505 12.84 -1.87 4.65
CA ASN A 505 11.45 -1.52 4.35
C ASN A 505 10.57 -1.35 5.60
N VAL A 506 9.45 -0.65 5.38
CA VAL A 506 8.34 -0.50 6.34
C VAL A 506 7.93 -1.87 6.88
N HIS A 507 7.93 -2.03 8.21
CA HIS A 507 7.48 -3.27 8.85
C HIS A 507 5.95 -3.42 8.74
N TYR A 508 5.49 -4.10 7.69
CA TYR A 508 4.09 -4.12 7.29
C TYR A 508 3.17 -4.79 8.32
N SER A 509 3.60 -5.88 8.95
CA SER A 509 2.79 -6.59 9.94
C SER A 509 2.47 -5.72 11.16
N GLU A 510 3.41 -4.85 11.59
CA GLU A 510 3.15 -3.91 12.69
C GLU A 510 2.04 -2.91 12.38
N LEU A 511 1.93 -2.51 11.10
CA LEU A 511 0.90 -1.59 10.65
C LEU A 511 -0.41 -2.33 10.34
N ALA A 512 -0.32 -3.58 9.88
CA ALA A 512 -1.46 -4.45 9.60
C ALA A 512 -2.21 -4.84 10.88
N ASP A 513 -1.51 -4.94 12.02
CA ASP A 513 -2.11 -5.20 13.33
C ASP A 513 -3.23 -4.20 13.69
N PHE A 514 -3.13 -2.94 13.24
CA PHE A 514 -4.20 -1.94 13.40
C PHE A 514 -5.53 -2.38 12.75
N PHE A 515 -5.46 -2.99 11.57
CA PHE A 515 -6.64 -3.52 10.88
C PHE A 515 -7.06 -4.86 11.48
N HIS A 516 -6.10 -5.74 11.73
CA HIS A 516 -6.30 -7.06 12.31
C HIS A 516 -7.06 -7.02 13.63
N ALA A 517 -6.77 -6.02 14.49
CA ALA A 517 -7.46 -5.76 15.74
C ALA A 517 -8.99 -5.77 15.61
N TRP A 518 -9.53 -5.26 14.50
CA TRP A 518 -10.97 -5.28 14.21
C TRP A 518 -11.40 -6.54 13.45
N LEU A 519 -10.60 -6.98 12.49
CA LEU A 519 -10.93 -8.11 11.62
C LEU A 519 -11.10 -9.43 12.37
N MET A 520 -10.43 -9.60 13.52
CA MET A 520 -10.63 -10.76 14.40
C MET A 520 -12.10 -10.97 14.78
N GLY A 521 -12.84 -9.89 15.07
CA GLY A 521 -14.27 -9.97 15.43
C GLY A 521 -15.21 -10.15 14.24
N MET A 522 -14.68 -10.15 13.02
CA MET A 522 -15.46 -10.23 11.77
C MET A 522 -15.20 -11.51 10.99
N GLU A 523 -14.04 -12.16 11.17
CA GLU A 523 -13.62 -13.38 10.47
C GLU A 523 -13.89 -13.29 8.96
N PRO A 524 -13.07 -12.51 8.22
CA PRO A 524 -13.35 -12.16 6.84
C PRO A 524 -13.46 -13.37 5.89
N PHE A 525 -12.62 -14.38 6.08
CA PHE A 525 -12.59 -15.59 5.25
C PHE A 525 -12.32 -16.84 6.11
N SER A 526 -12.64 -18.01 5.56
CA SER A 526 -12.44 -19.30 6.23
C SER A 526 -10.97 -19.51 6.60
N GLY A 527 -10.68 -19.75 7.88
CA GLY A 527 -9.31 -19.93 8.38
C GLY A 527 -8.55 -18.64 8.67
N TYR A 528 -9.22 -17.48 8.70
CA TYR A 528 -8.61 -16.24 9.22
C TYR A 528 -8.11 -16.46 10.67
N PRO A 529 -6.89 -16.03 11.03
CA PRO A 529 -6.30 -16.34 12.33
C PRO A 529 -6.85 -15.43 13.45
N SER A 530 -8.13 -15.60 13.80
CA SER A 530 -8.82 -14.78 14.82
C SER A 530 -8.34 -15.00 16.26
N PHE A 531 -7.56 -16.06 16.51
CA PHE A 531 -7.00 -16.40 17.81
C PHE A 531 -5.62 -15.76 18.09
N SER A 532 -4.95 -15.24 17.06
CA SER A 532 -3.66 -14.54 17.20
C SER A 532 -3.94 -13.05 17.39
N GLN A 533 -3.31 -12.39 18.35
CA GLN A 533 -3.49 -10.94 18.55
C GLN A 533 -2.62 -10.08 17.61
N THR A 534 -1.67 -10.71 16.91
CA THR A 534 -0.78 -10.07 15.95
C THR A 534 -0.71 -10.86 14.65
N THR A 535 -0.47 -10.13 13.57
CA THR A 535 -0.14 -10.64 12.24
C THR A 535 1.35 -10.92 12.06
N ARG A 536 2.20 -10.51 13.02
CA ARG A 536 3.65 -10.73 13.01
C ARG A 536 3.97 -12.22 13.10
N ARG A 537 4.86 -12.72 12.24
CA ARG A 537 5.32 -14.12 12.25
C ARG A 537 6.84 -14.22 12.20
N MET A 538 7.40 -15.24 12.85
CA MET A 538 8.85 -15.46 12.87
C MET A 538 9.40 -15.82 11.49
N GLU A 539 8.54 -16.40 10.64
CA GLU A 539 8.87 -16.80 9.28
C GLU A 539 8.81 -15.64 8.27
N GLU A 540 8.46 -14.42 8.71
CA GLU A 540 8.50 -13.23 7.84
C GLU A 540 9.91 -12.97 7.32
N VAL A 541 10.01 -12.64 6.04
CA VAL A 541 11.26 -12.17 5.42
C VAL A 541 11.46 -10.69 5.72
N GLN A 542 11.60 -10.36 7.01
CA GLN A 542 11.84 -9.01 7.51
C GLN A 542 12.75 -9.09 8.74
N SER A 543 13.98 -8.61 8.63
CA SER A 543 14.89 -8.49 9.77
C SER A 543 15.90 -7.38 9.53
N ALA A 544 16.22 -6.65 10.60
CA ALA A 544 17.32 -5.70 10.60
C ALA A 544 18.69 -6.40 10.70
N ASP A 545 18.74 -7.68 11.10
CA ASP A 545 19.97 -8.49 11.04
C ASP A 545 20.11 -9.04 9.61
N PRO A 546 21.17 -8.64 8.87
CA PRO A 546 21.36 -9.09 7.49
C PRO A 546 21.44 -10.61 7.33
N ARG A 547 21.94 -11.34 8.35
CA ARG A 547 22.03 -12.80 8.29
C ARG A 547 20.67 -13.45 8.43
N GLN A 548 19.86 -13.01 9.41
CA GLN A 548 18.52 -13.54 9.58
C GLN A 548 17.62 -13.24 8.37
N PHE A 549 17.75 -12.03 7.81
CA PHE A 549 17.08 -11.69 6.56
C PHE A 549 17.54 -12.60 5.40
N GLY A 550 18.86 -12.76 5.25
CA GLY A 550 19.47 -13.64 4.24
C GLY A 550 18.98 -15.08 4.36
N ASP A 551 19.02 -15.66 5.56
CA ASP A 551 18.56 -17.02 5.82
C ASP A 551 17.06 -17.17 5.49
N ALA A 552 16.23 -16.17 5.83
CA ALA A 552 14.81 -16.21 5.56
C ALA A 552 14.48 -16.16 4.06
N ILE A 553 15.09 -15.22 3.32
CA ILE A 553 14.88 -15.12 1.87
C ILE A 553 15.47 -16.33 1.12
N SER A 554 16.61 -16.87 1.58
CA SER A 554 17.22 -18.08 1.01
C SER A 554 16.27 -19.28 1.03
N ARG A 555 15.58 -19.53 2.15
CA ARG A 555 14.60 -20.63 2.23
C ARG A 555 13.44 -20.45 1.26
N VAL A 556 13.00 -19.22 1.02
CA VAL A 556 11.96 -18.94 -0.01
C VAL A 556 12.51 -19.20 -1.41
N TRP A 557 13.77 -18.84 -1.69
CA TRP A 557 14.40 -19.15 -2.97
C TRP A 557 14.58 -20.64 -3.23
N GLU A 558 14.94 -21.42 -2.21
CA GLU A 558 15.01 -22.89 -2.28
C GLU A 558 13.64 -23.48 -2.63
N GLU A 559 12.59 -22.99 -1.99
CA GLU A 559 11.22 -23.42 -2.26
C GLU A 559 10.76 -23.01 -3.67
N CYS A 560 11.10 -21.80 -4.10
CA CYS A 560 10.88 -21.34 -5.48
C CYS A 560 11.60 -22.22 -6.51
N GLU A 561 12.86 -22.62 -6.27
CA GLU A 561 13.56 -23.56 -7.15
C GLU A 561 12.81 -24.88 -7.22
N ARG A 562 12.40 -25.44 -6.08
CA ARG A 562 11.73 -26.75 -6.02
C ARG A 562 10.42 -26.77 -6.83
N ILE A 563 9.58 -25.74 -6.68
CA ILE A 563 8.26 -25.68 -7.32
C ILE A 563 8.31 -25.22 -8.78
N LEU A 564 9.38 -24.54 -9.19
CA LEU A 564 9.56 -24.12 -10.58
C LEU A 564 9.74 -25.34 -11.50
N LYS A 565 9.03 -25.36 -12.63
CA LYS A 565 9.17 -26.37 -13.68
C LYS A 565 10.54 -26.28 -14.36
N PRO A 566 11.06 -27.39 -14.94
CA PRO A 566 12.19 -27.32 -15.86
C PRO A 566 11.90 -26.34 -17.00
N GLY A 567 12.85 -25.46 -17.32
CA GLY A 567 12.66 -24.40 -18.32
C GLY A 567 11.82 -23.21 -17.85
N GLY A 568 11.30 -23.23 -16.61
CA GLY A 568 10.58 -22.10 -16.02
C GLY A 568 11.48 -20.90 -15.71
N LEU A 569 10.84 -19.77 -15.41
CA LEU A 569 11.52 -18.52 -15.04
C LEU A 569 11.11 -18.04 -13.65
N LEU A 570 12.06 -17.46 -12.92
CA LEU A 570 11.81 -16.66 -11.73
C LEU A 570 12.27 -15.23 -12.00
N ALA A 571 11.37 -14.27 -11.91
CA ALA A 571 11.63 -12.86 -12.10
C ALA A 571 11.22 -12.08 -10.84
N PHE A 572 12.08 -11.20 -10.36
CA PHE A 572 11.71 -10.34 -9.24
C PHE A 572 12.33 -8.96 -9.34
N THR A 573 11.63 -7.96 -8.83
CA THR A 573 12.19 -6.62 -8.67
C THR A 573 13.13 -6.58 -7.48
N PHE A 574 14.23 -5.85 -7.61
CA PHE A 574 15.21 -5.61 -6.56
C PHE A 574 15.81 -4.23 -6.72
N HIS A 575 15.98 -3.52 -5.61
CA HIS A 575 16.71 -2.27 -5.60
C HIS A 575 17.60 -2.17 -4.36
N GLN A 576 18.92 -2.08 -4.57
CA GLN A 576 19.86 -1.79 -3.51
C GLN A 576 21.11 -1.13 -4.09
N ALA A 577 21.39 0.10 -3.64
CA ALA A 577 22.63 0.76 -4.02
C ALA A 577 23.84 0.11 -3.35
N ARG A 578 23.72 -0.42 -2.13
CA ARG A 578 24.87 -0.97 -1.38
C ARG A 578 25.36 -2.30 -1.95
N LEU A 579 26.67 -2.44 -2.11
CA LEU A 579 27.32 -3.67 -2.59
C LEU A 579 26.96 -4.90 -1.75
N THR A 580 26.94 -4.75 -0.41
CA THR A 580 26.67 -5.86 0.51
C THR A 580 25.32 -6.53 0.27
N GLY A 581 24.28 -5.76 -0.08
CA GLY A 581 22.97 -6.36 -0.37
C GLY A 581 22.96 -7.18 -1.66
N TRP A 582 23.74 -6.79 -2.67
CA TRP A 582 23.91 -7.59 -3.88
C TRP A 582 24.72 -8.86 -3.63
N VAL A 583 25.78 -8.79 -2.81
CA VAL A 583 26.57 -9.97 -2.41
C VAL A 583 25.67 -11.00 -1.72
N SER A 584 24.89 -10.58 -0.73
CA SER A 584 23.95 -11.46 -0.04
C SER A 584 22.89 -12.04 -0.98
N LEU A 585 22.39 -11.27 -1.94
CA LEU A 585 21.42 -11.74 -2.92
C LEU A 585 21.99 -12.85 -3.82
N VAL A 586 23.15 -12.62 -4.43
CA VAL A 586 23.73 -13.60 -5.37
C VAL A 586 24.19 -14.87 -4.66
N GLU A 587 24.64 -14.77 -3.42
CA GLU A 587 24.96 -15.91 -2.57
C GLU A 587 23.70 -16.73 -2.26
N ALA A 588 22.61 -16.06 -1.82
CA ALA A 588 21.34 -16.70 -1.53
C ALA A 588 20.75 -17.43 -2.75
N LEU A 589 20.76 -16.80 -3.93
CA LEU A 589 20.31 -17.42 -5.17
C LEU A 589 21.16 -18.64 -5.57
N THR A 590 22.49 -18.50 -5.45
CA THR A 590 23.44 -19.57 -5.78
C THR A 590 23.21 -20.80 -4.90
N ASN A 591 23.02 -20.59 -3.59
CA ASN A 591 22.75 -21.64 -2.61
C ASN A 591 21.40 -22.32 -2.88
N ALA A 592 20.39 -21.56 -3.28
CA ALA A 592 19.08 -22.08 -3.68
C ALA A 592 19.08 -22.85 -5.01
N GLY A 593 20.18 -22.88 -5.75
CA GLY A 593 20.25 -23.55 -7.06
C GLY A 593 19.67 -22.72 -8.21
N LEU A 594 19.58 -21.40 -8.06
CA LEU A 594 19.15 -20.46 -9.08
C LEU A 594 20.34 -19.70 -9.67
N GLY A 595 20.27 -19.41 -10.98
CA GLY A 595 21.28 -18.60 -11.67
C GLY A 595 20.63 -17.43 -12.40
N VAL A 596 21.29 -16.27 -12.37
CA VAL A 596 20.81 -15.03 -12.97
C VAL A 596 21.16 -14.99 -14.45
N THR A 597 20.15 -14.94 -15.31
CA THR A 597 20.31 -14.89 -16.77
C THR A 597 20.26 -13.46 -17.32
N ALA A 598 19.51 -12.56 -16.67
CA ALA A 598 19.44 -11.16 -17.05
C ALA A 598 19.12 -10.23 -15.87
N ILE A 599 19.46 -8.95 -16.03
CA ILE A 599 19.06 -7.86 -15.13
C ILE A 599 18.55 -6.72 -15.99
N GLN A 600 17.26 -6.38 -15.87
CA GLN A 600 16.62 -5.34 -16.66
C GLN A 600 16.31 -4.11 -15.80
N PRO A 601 16.89 -2.92 -16.06
CA PRO A 601 16.51 -1.70 -15.36
C PRO A 601 15.13 -1.22 -15.82
N ILE A 602 14.28 -0.79 -14.89
CA ILE A 602 12.92 -0.31 -15.19
C ILE A 602 12.54 0.82 -14.23
N LYS A 603 11.64 1.72 -14.64
CA LYS A 603 11.03 2.72 -13.74
C LYS A 603 10.53 2.06 -12.46
N GLY A 604 11.11 2.47 -11.34
CA GLY A 604 10.70 2.02 -10.02
C GLY A 604 9.49 2.79 -9.48
N GLU A 605 8.92 2.31 -8.39
CA GLU A 605 7.87 3.02 -7.69
C GLU A 605 8.44 4.30 -7.02
N MET A 606 7.89 5.48 -7.34
CA MET A 606 8.29 6.72 -6.67
C MET A 606 8.05 6.60 -5.16
N SER A 607 9.11 6.60 -4.35
CA SER A 607 8.96 6.46 -2.91
C SER A 607 8.33 7.73 -2.32
N THR A 608 7.08 7.64 -1.85
CA THR A 608 6.44 8.70 -1.06
C THR A 608 7.01 8.81 0.36
N SER A 609 7.97 7.97 0.74
CA SER A 609 8.62 7.97 2.05
C SER A 609 9.59 9.14 2.19
N VAL A 610 9.16 10.18 2.92
CA VAL A 610 9.99 11.32 3.36
C VAL A 610 11.17 10.88 4.24
N THR A 611 11.21 9.62 4.70
CA THR A 611 12.20 9.07 5.64
C THR A 611 13.48 8.52 4.99
N LYS A 612 13.61 8.49 3.65
CA LYS A 612 14.90 8.21 3.01
C LYS A 612 15.76 9.48 3.04
N GLY A 613 16.43 9.73 4.16
CA GLY A 613 17.46 10.76 4.34
C GLY A 613 18.77 10.48 3.58
N GLY A 614 18.71 9.78 2.45
CA GLY A 614 19.85 9.57 1.55
C GLY A 614 19.88 10.67 0.49
N SER A 615 21.06 11.20 0.19
CA SER A 615 21.28 12.34 -0.70
C SER A 615 20.97 12.09 -2.19
N GLU A 616 20.55 10.89 -2.58
CA GLU A 616 20.29 10.50 -3.98
C GLU A 616 19.05 9.57 -4.03
N PRO A 617 17.86 10.06 -4.39
CA PRO A 617 16.69 9.23 -4.65
C PRO A 617 16.97 8.28 -5.83
N SER A 618 16.54 7.03 -5.72
CA SER A 618 16.57 6.11 -6.87
C SER A 618 15.28 6.21 -7.67
N ASN A 619 15.43 6.21 -8.99
CA ASN A 619 14.33 6.27 -9.94
C ASN A 619 14.03 4.90 -10.58
N LEU A 620 14.98 3.95 -10.51
CA LEU A 620 14.90 2.66 -11.20
C LEU A 620 14.99 1.47 -10.24
N ASP A 621 14.19 0.45 -10.54
CA ASP A 621 14.32 -0.90 -9.99
C ASP A 621 15.08 -1.80 -10.99
N SER A 622 15.68 -2.87 -10.50
CA SER A 622 16.29 -3.92 -11.31
C SER A 622 15.39 -5.16 -11.31
N ILE A 623 14.91 -5.59 -12.47
CA ILE A 623 14.23 -6.88 -12.62
C ILE A 623 15.32 -7.94 -12.78
N ILE A 624 15.48 -8.81 -11.78
CA ILE A 624 16.40 -9.93 -11.80
C ILE A 624 15.67 -11.12 -12.41
N VAL A 625 16.28 -11.74 -13.41
CA VAL A 625 15.71 -12.87 -14.14
C VAL A 625 16.57 -14.10 -13.87
N CYS A 626 15.95 -15.17 -13.42
CA CYS A 626 16.62 -16.39 -13.00
C CYS A 626 16.02 -17.63 -13.67
N ARG A 627 16.90 -18.60 -13.90
CA ARG A 627 16.55 -19.99 -14.23
C ARG A 627 17.15 -20.94 -13.20
N LYS A 628 16.72 -22.20 -13.21
CA LYS A 628 17.41 -23.26 -12.47
C LYS A 628 18.86 -23.33 -12.94
N ARG A 629 19.80 -23.25 -12.01
CA ARG A 629 21.23 -23.11 -12.32
C ARG A 629 21.76 -24.26 -13.18
N LYS A 630 21.27 -25.49 -12.95
CA LYS A 630 21.63 -26.69 -13.71
C LYS A 630 21.22 -26.65 -15.19
N GLU A 631 20.30 -25.76 -15.56
CA GLU A 631 19.77 -25.60 -16.92
C GLU A 631 20.49 -24.48 -17.68
N ILE A 632 21.29 -23.68 -16.98
CA ILE A 632 22.04 -22.59 -17.59
C ILE A 632 23.35 -23.18 -18.11
N PRO A 633 23.63 -23.07 -19.42
CA PRO A 633 24.93 -23.49 -19.96
C PRO A 633 26.06 -22.74 -19.23
N PRO A 634 27.19 -23.40 -18.93
CA PRO A 634 28.37 -22.72 -18.40
C PRO A 634 28.74 -21.56 -19.34
N GLY A 635 28.48 -20.34 -18.90
CA GLY A 635 28.61 -19.15 -19.73
C GLY A 635 29.94 -18.45 -19.47
N SER A 636 30.61 -17.99 -20.53
CA SER A 636 31.80 -17.11 -20.48
C SER A 636 31.44 -15.63 -20.27
N ASN A 637 30.40 -15.34 -19.48
CA ASN A 637 29.96 -13.96 -19.23
C ASN A 637 30.99 -13.26 -18.32
N LEU A 638 32.02 -12.70 -18.94
CA LEU A 638 33.05 -11.92 -18.25
C LEU A 638 32.39 -10.74 -17.52
N PRO A 639 32.79 -10.43 -16.28
CA PRO A 639 32.13 -9.39 -15.50
C PRO A 639 32.20 -8.00 -16.16
N GLU A 640 33.25 -7.68 -16.91
CA GLU A 640 33.36 -6.45 -17.70
C GLU A 640 32.31 -6.39 -18.81
N ALA A 641 32.04 -7.52 -19.48
CA ALA A 641 31.00 -7.59 -20.50
C ALA A 641 29.61 -7.43 -19.88
N ALA A 642 29.40 -7.96 -18.66
CA ALA A 642 28.17 -7.77 -17.91
C ALA A 642 27.96 -6.29 -17.52
N ALA A 643 28.99 -5.61 -17.01
CA ALA A 643 28.92 -4.18 -16.73
C ALA A 643 28.64 -3.36 -18.01
N ALA A 644 29.29 -3.69 -19.13
CA ALA A 644 29.04 -3.03 -20.41
C ALA A 644 27.61 -3.23 -20.92
N ARG A 645 26.95 -4.36 -20.61
CA ARG A 645 25.51 -4.54 -20.87
C ARG A 645 24.67 -3.59 -20.02
N GLY A 646 24.91 -3.55 -18.71
CA GLY A 646 24.20 -2.65 -17.80
C GLY A 646 24.33 -1.17 -18.21
N GLU A 647 25.52 -0.74 -18.64
CA GLU A 647 25.72 0.63 -19.15
C GLU A 647 24.91 0.95 -20.41
N ARG A 648 24.77 -0.01 -21.33
CA ARG A 648 23.96 0.18 -22.54
C ARG A 648 22.48 0.35 -22.20
N LEU A 649 21.95 -0.53 -21.36
CA LEU A 649 20.55 -0.46 -20.93
C LEU A 649 20.24 0.87 -20.23
N LEU A 650 21.13 1.34 -19.35
CA LEU A 650 20.99 2.64 -18.69
C LEU A 650 21.05 3.81 -19.68
N ARG A 651 21.94 3.74 -20.67
CA ARG A 651 22.06 4.77 -21.71
C ARG A 651 20.81 4.84 -22.58
N GLU A 652 20.24 3.70 -22.96
CA GLU A 652 18.98 3.64 -23.72
C GLU A 652 17.83 4.33 -22.96
N LEU A 653 17.73 4.11 -21.64
CA LEU A 653 16.77 4.81 -20.79
C LEU A 653 17.03 6.33 -20.77
N GLN A 654 18.28 6.77 -20.58
CA GLN A 654 18.65 8.19 -20.59
C GLN A 654 18.34 8.87 -21.92
N GLU A 655 18.69 8.24 -23.04
CA GLU A 655 18.43 8.76 -24.39
C GLU A 655 16.93 8.87 -24.68
N ALA A 656 16.11 8.02 -24.04
CA ALA A 656 14.65 8.08 -24.11
C ALA A 656 14.00 9.08 -23.12
N GLY A 657 14.80 9.83 -22.36
CA GLY A 657 14.34 10.85 -21.41
C GLY A 657 13.92 10.33 -20.04
N ILE A 658 14.30 9.10 -19.68
CA ILE A 658 14.04 8.51 -18.36
C ILE A 658 15.19 8.91 -17.43
N ASP A 659 14.85 9.41 -16.23
CA ASP A 659 15.84 9.86 -15.26
C ASP A 659 16.66 8.69 -14.70
N VAL A 660 17.98 8.82 -14.75
CA VAL A 660 18.95 7.82 -14.28
C VAL A 660 19.94 8.50 -13.34
N GLY A 661 19.77 8.27 -12.05
CA GLY A 661 20.61 8.82 -11.01
C GLY A 661 21.87 7.97 -10.76
N VAL A 662 22.82 8.56 -10.02
CA VAL A 662 24.05 7.87 -9.58
C VAL A 662 23.74 6.58 -8.80
N GLY A 663 22.71 6.61 -7.94
CA GLY A 663 22.23 5.43 -7.22
C GLY A 663 21.75 4.30 -8.14
N ASP A 664 21.09 4.64 -9.24
CA ASP A 664 20.58 3.69 -10.23
C ASP A 664 21.75 3.02 -10.98
N VAL A 665 22.72 3.82 -11.44
CA VAL A 665 23.95 3.31 -12.07
C VAL A 665 24.69 2.35 -11.14
N LYS A 666 24.85 2.74 -9.87
CA LYS A 666 25.50 1.89 -8.86
C LYS A 666 24.79 0.56 -8.69
N SER A 667 23.47 0.56 -8.53
CA SER A 667 22.69 -0.66 -8.33
C SER A 667 22.80 -1.59 -9.55
N VAL A 668 22.54 -1.07 -10.75
CA VAL A 668 22.48 -1.88 -11.97
C VAL A 668 23.84 -2.47 -12.34
N ILE A 669 24.92 -1.69 -12.28
CA ILE A 669 26.26 -2.17 -12.65
C ILE A 669 26.78 -3.20 -11.65
N ARG A 670 26.63 -2.95 -10.33
CA ARG A 670 26.99 -3.93 -9.30
C ARG A 670 26.24 -5.23 -9.48
N GLY A 671 24.93 -5.15 -9.73
CA GLY A 671 24.09 -6.32 -9.99
C GLY A 671 24.59 -7.14 -11.17
N HIS A 672 24.87 -6.50 -12.32
CA HIS A 672 25.37 -7.18 -13.52
C HIS A 672 26.68 -7.92 -13.27
N VAL A 673 27.63 -7.28 -12.60
CA VAL A 673 28.95 -7.87 -12.31
C VAL A 673 28.81 -9.03 -11.33
N LEU A 674 28.13 -8.83 -10.20
CA LEU A 674 28.00 -9.84 -9.15
C LEU A 674 27.13 -11.03 -9.58
N ALA A 675 26.13 -10.83 -10.43
CA ALA A 675 25.29 -11.90 -10.98
C ALA A 675 26.10 -12.99 -11.70
N THR A 676 27.29 -12.66 -12.23
CA THR A 676 28.19 -13.64 -12.87
C THR A 676 28.66 -14.74 -11.91
N TYR A 677 28.67 -14.49 -10.60
CA TYR A 677 28.95 -15.50 -9.58
C TYR A 677 28.00 -16.69 -9.66
N THR A 678 26.71 -16.42 -9.89
CA THR A 678 25.66 -17.44 -9.96
C THR A 678 25.85 -18.39 -11.15
N LEU A 679 26.64 -17.98 -12.15
CA LEU A 679 26.93 -18.76 -13.36
C LEU A 679 28.17 -19.66 -13.22
N GLY A 680 28.78 -19.73 -12.03
CA GLY A 680 29.91 -20.63 -11.78
C GLY A 680 31.24 -20.13 -12.35
N GLN A 681 31.43 -18.82 -12.44
CA GLN A 681 32.74 -18.23 -12.75
C GLN A 681 33.79 -18.66 -11.71
N GLY A 682 35.04 -18.85 -12.15
CA GLY A 682 36.16 -19.23 -11.28
C GLY A 682 36.66 -18.12 -10.34
N LEU A 683 35.96 -16.98 -10.29
CA LEU A 683 36.29 -15.84 -9.44
C LEU A 683 35.53 -15.94 -8.11
N THR A 684 36.18 -15.51 -7.02
CA THR A 684 35.52 -15.43 -5.72
C THR A 684 34.56 -14.23 -5.66
N LEU A 685 33.61 -14.24 -4.73
CA LEU A 685 32.75 -13.07 -4.47
C LEU A 685 33.54 -11.83 -4.07
N SER A 686 34.70 -12.00 -3.42
CA SER A 686 35.60 -10.90 -3.08
C SER A 686 36.17 -10.26 -4.35
N ASP A 687 36.68 -11.07 -5.27
CA ASP A 687 37.24 -10.59 -6.55
C ASP A 687 36.17 -9.85 -7.37
N LEU A 688 34.96 -10.41 -7.44
CA LEU A 688 33.84 -9.77 -8.15
C LEU A 688 33.37 -8.48 -7.48
N SER A 689 33.46 -8.39 -6.14
CA SER A 689 33.11 -7.19 -5.39
C SER A 689 34.05 -6.03 -5.69
N GLU A 690 35.37 -6.29 -5.71
CA GLU A 690 36.38 -5.29 -6.08
C GLU A 690 36.19 -4.81 -7.53
N LEU A 691 35.95 -5.76 -8.44
CA LEU A 691 35.71 -5.48 -9.84
C LEU A 691 34.42 -4.67 -10.05
N ALA A 692 33.35 -4.99 -9.31
CA ALA A 692 32.07 -4.29 -9.35
C ALA A 692 32.23 -2.82 -8.93
N GLU A 693 32.97 -2.53 -7.86
CA GLU A 693 33.23 -1.15 -7.41
C GLU A 693 34.04 -0.34 -8.44
N SER A 694 35.08 -0.96 -9.00
CA SER A 694 35.91 -0.34 -10.04
C SER A 694 35.13 -0.02 -11.32
N LEU A 695 34.32 -0.97 -11.80
CA LEU A 695 33.49 -0.79 -13.00
C LEU A 695 32.39 0.25 -12.74
N THR A 696 31.70 0.16 -11.60
CA THR A 696 30.66 1.12 -11.21
C THR A 696 31.17 2.56 -11.17
N SER A 697 32.34 2.78 -10.58
CA SER A 697 32.94 4.12 -10.50
C SER A 697 33.19 4.71 -11.89
N ARG A 698 33.66 3.89 -12.84
CA ARG A 698 33.84 4.28 -14.25
C ARG A 698 32.50 4.55 -14.94
N SER A 699 31.48 3.72 -14.70
CA SER A 699 30.13 3.89 -15.27
C SER A 699 29.48 5.19 -14.81
N VAL A 700 29.56 5.51 -13.51
CA VAL A 700 29.02 6.76 -12.94
C VAL A 700 29.67 7.96 -13.61
N VAL A 701 30.99 7.94 -13.81
CA VAL A 701 31.67 9.04 -14.52
C VAL A 701 31.14 9.17 -15.94
N ARG A 702 30.96 8.06 -16.66
CA ARG A 702 30.50 8.07 -18.06
C ARG A 702 29.03 8.49 -18.25
N LEU A 703 28.15 8.13 -17.31
CA LEU A 703 26.70 8.31 -17.45
C LEU A 703 26.16 9.53 -16.70
N CYS A 704 26.83 10.00 -15.64
CA CYS A 704 26.33 11.07 -14.77
C CYS A 704 27.17 12.36 -14.78
N SER A 705 28.36 12.37 -15.39
CA SER A 705 29.23 13.58 -15.39
C SER A 705 28.89 14.60 -16.47
N ALA A 706 27.88 14.35 -17.31
CA ALA A 706 27.40 15.31 -18.31
C ALA A 706 26.35 16.30 -17.76
N SER A 707 25.85 16.09 -16.54
CA SER A 707 24.74 16.85 -15.93
C SER A 707 25.18 17.95 -14.94
N VAL A 708 26.48 18.27 -14.85
CA VAL A 708 27.02 19.31 -13.93
C VAL A 708 27.36 20.63 -14.65
N SER A 709 27.03 20.75 -15.94
CA SER A 709 27.24 21.99 -16.71
C SER A 709 26.01 22.32 -17.56
N SER A 710 24.91 22.72 -16.91
CA SER A 710 23.84 23.54 -17.50
C SER A 710 23.01 24.20 -16.42
#